data_AF-A0A9P6I083-F1
#
_entry.id   AF-A0A9P6I083-F1
#
_cell.length_a   1.000
_cell.length_b   1.000
_cell.length_c   1.000
_cell.angle_alpha   90.00
_cell.angle_beta   90.00
_cell.angle_gamma   90.00
#
_symmetry.space_group_name_H-M   'P 1'
#
loop_
_entity.id
_entity.type
_entity.pdbx_description
1 polymer ?
#
loop_
_entity_poly.entity_id
_entity_poly.type
_entity_poly.pdbx_seq_one_letter_code
_entity_poly.pdbx_strand_id
1 'polypeptide(L)'
;MASDPNTGAVDDANSLSASQDVAQEEKDDEQSYPPMVPRILMVASLGLSLLIAALDATMVATIVPTLADDFHSVKDVGCLLVTGATQPTFGKLYATFSSKAVFLISLLLLEGGSLICALARTSGSFIAGRAIAGLGSAGCISGALIITAAVVPLQQRPMFTGILGSLEGVAVVLGPIIGGAIASHIGWRWCFWINLPIGGVLFIVLLFLFKPPKVPGQSTPLKGRIMQIDFIGGTGLVGSITCLLLALEWGSTMYDWSDARLIGLLVVFGVSFVSVALHQHWLKEKATFPTRLLKNRSFTSCLWYGFTLSSAQMVVLYYLPVWFQAIQGVSARESGVRLLPMVLALILSGVFAGIGASLVGYIPPFMIAGTVLASAGAGMLFTIHPNIENAKWIGYQVLFGLGSGAGVQQSIVGVQVALDPADVPYGTSAIILVNTVGGSIFISVAQNIFITRIERLTQLIPTVDRATLLNRLGFLRESLTAEQLTIALREYNSGIENVFLLARVFYHIWWPKKRYFESKPGSIFRPVVTPSRVALLETDYNLHKSNSTYFSDLDVARTDLLAAIRSEAIRGGLYKEYKNGVMVLLAGTSCTFKKEIKPGVAFDMHSRILTWDRKWIYVVTHFAERQKGAESFSYQPWRKDEKGSPSSRSPVVYATAISKCVVKAGRLTVPPEKFFRAAGVLAPESPDESGADKKTEGGSGSEGAEKWTWDRVEEERVRALSMADGFANGLDAAHEEFHALG
;
A
#
# COMPACT_ATOMS: atom_id res chain seq x y z
N MET A 1 -18.05 50.10 39.83
CA MET A 1 -17.49 48.87 40.43
C MET A 1 -16.18 48.60 39.72
N ALA A 2 -15.07 48.62 40.47
CA ALA A 2 -13.72 48.55 39.94
C ALA A 2 -13.45 47.19 39.28
N SER A 3 -12.95 47.21 38.05
CA SER A 3 -12.42 46.03 37.35
C SER A 3 -11.06 45.67 37.97
N ASP A 4 -10.98 44.48 38.54
CA ASP A 4 -9.78 43.95 39.19
C ASP A 4 -8.62 43.83 38.18
N PRO A 5 -7.51 44.57 38.33
CA PRO A 5 -6.38 44.57 37.37
C PRO A 5 -5.56 43.27 37.39
N ASN A 6 -5.90 42.32 38.26
CA ASN A 6 -5.17 41.06 38.44
C ASN A 6 -5.60 39.93 37.48
N THR A 7 -6.65 40.10 36.69
CA THR A 7 -7.14 39.05 35.78
C THR A 7 -6.31 38.94 34.49
N GLY A 8 -5.88 40.07 33.91
CA GLY A 8 -5.03 40.07 32.71
C GLY A 8 -3.62 39.50 32.95
N ALA A 9 -3.04 39.75 34.13
CA ALA A 9 -1.69 39.28 34.46
C ALA A 9 -1.61 37.75 34.65
N VAL A 10 -2.71 37.09 35.03
CA VAL A 10 -2.77 35.63 35.20
C VAL A 10 -2.99 34.92 33.86
N ASP A 11 -3.77 35.51 32.95
CA ASP A 11 -3.97 34.98 31.59
C ASP A 11 -2.71 35.15 30.72
N ASP A 12 -1.99 36.26 30.85
CA ASP A 12 -0.70 36.46 30.17
C ASP A 12 0.38 35.51 30.69
N ALA A 13 0.41 35.22 32.00
CA ALA A 13 1.35 34.25 32.57
C ALA A 13 1.06 32.81 32.13
N ASN A 14 -0.22 32.41 32.02
CA ASN A 14 -0.63 31.10 31.54
C ASN A 14 -0.39 30.91 30.04
N SER A 15 -0.54 31.97 29.23
CA SER A 15 -0.25 31.92 27.80
C SER A 15 1.26 31.83 27.54
N LEU A 16 2.08 32.55 28.31
CA LEU A 16 3.54 32.47 28.26
C LEU A 16 4.05 31.10 28.73
N SER A 17 3.47 30.50 29.78
CA SER A 17 3.85 29.15 30.21
C SER A 17 3.44 28.08 29.21
N ALA A 18 2.24 28.19 28.61
CA ALA A 18 1.79 27.27 27.56
C ALA A 18 2.64 27.37 26.28
N SER A 19 3.05 28.59 25.91
CA SER A 19 3.98 28.82 24.79
C SER A 19 5.36 28.23 25.07
N GLN A 20 5.84 28.34 26.31
CA GLN A 20 7.09 27.73 26.74
C GLN A 20 6.99 26.21 26.78
N ASP A 21 5.89 25.64 27.27
CA ASP A 21 5.65 24.19 27.31
C ASP A 21 5.57 23.58 25.89
N VAL A 22 4.92 24.26 24.94
CA VAL A 22 4.87 23.82 23.52
C VAL A 22 6.23 23.94 22.84
N ALA A 23 6.97 25.03 23.08
CA ALA A 23 8.34 25.17 22.57
C ALA A 23 9.33 24.20 23.24
N GLN A 24 9.02 23.70 24.44
CA GLN A 24 9.75 22.65 25.13
C GLN A 24 9.39 21.28 24.56
N GLU A 25 8.10 21.00 24.29
CA GLU A 25 7.63 19.76 23.64
C GLU A 25 8.14 19.63 22.19
N GLU A 26 8.15 20.71 21.39
CA GLU A 26 8.76 20.70 20.05
C GLU A 26 10.28 20.44 20.10
N LYS A 27 10.96 21.00 21.09
CA LYS A 27 12.39 20.70 21.35
C LYS A 27 12.59 19.27 21.83
N ASP A 28 11.67 18.71 22.60
CA ASP A 28 11.72 17.32 23.09
C ASP A 28 11.45 16.31 21.96
N ASP A 29 10.54 16.62 21.02
CA ASP A 29 10.27 15.81 19.83
C ASP A 29 11.41 15.88 18.79
N GLU A 30 12.04 17.05 18.59
CA GLU A 30 13.29 17.15 17.81
C GLU A 30 14.47 16.49 18.51
N GLN A 31 14.53 16.51 19.85
CA GLN A 31 15.56 15.81 20.64
C GLN A 31 15.39 14.28 20.67
N SER A 32 14.21 13.76 20.31
CA SER A 32 13.94 12.32 20.24
C SER A 32 14.60 11.64 19.03
N TYR A 33 14.84 12.38 17.94
CA TYR A 33 15.48 11.85 16.73
C TYR A 33 16.99 12.12 16.69
N PRO A 34 17.79 11.19 16.15
CA PRO A 34 19.22 11.42 15.98
C PRO A 34 19.48 12.61 15.04
N PRO A 35 20.58 13.36 15.25
CA PRO A 35 20.95 14.48 14.39
C PRO A 35 21.10 14.07 12.92
N MET A 36 20.94 15.03 12.00
CA MET A 36 20.92 14.82 10.55
C MET A 36 22.08 13.95 10.01
N VAL A 37 23.32 14.25 10.40
CA VAL A 37 24.51 13.54 9.89
C VAL A 37 24.56 12.08 10.36
N PRO A 38 24.47 11.76 11.67
CA PRO A 38 24.31 10.39 12.15
C PRO A 38 23.13 9.65 11.51
N ARG A 39 22.00 10.32 11.30
CA ARG A 39 20.81 9.73 10.68
C ARG A 39 21.07 9.30 9.24
N ILE A 40 21.66 10.17 8.42
CA ILE A 40 22.02 9.86 7.03
C ILE A 40 23.02 8.70 6.98
N LEU A 41 24.04 8.72 7.83
CA LEU A 41 25.04 7.64 7.91
C LEU A 41 24.41 6.30 8.32
N MET A 42 23.46 6.31 9.27
CA MET A 42 22.71 5.11 9.65
C MET A 42 21.88 4.59 8.49
N VAL A 43 21.06 5.42 7.85
CA VAL A 43 20.21 4.98 6.73
C VAL A 43 21.05 4.54 5.53
N ALA A 44 22.18 5.19 5.25
CA ALA A 44 23.12 4.76 4.22
C ALA A 44 23.72 3.38 4.53
N SER A 45 24.06 3.11 5.80
CA SER A 45 24.55 1.80 6.23
C SER A 45 23.47 0.71 6.08
N LEU A 46 22.23 1.01 6.46
CA LEU A 46 21.09 0.11 6.25
C LEU A 46 20.83 -0.12 4.75
N GLY A 47 20.95 0.92 3.94
CA GLY A 47 20.84 0.83 2.48
C GLY A 47 21.93 -0.04 1.86
N LEU A 48 23.17 0.07 2.33
CA LEU A 48 24.27 -0.78 1.89
C LEU A 48 24.02 -2.25 2.27
N SER A 49 23.44 -2.50 3.45
CA SER A 49 23.04 -3.86 3.85
C SER A 49 22.01 -4.48 2.90
N LEU A 50 21.02 -3.68 2.48
CA LEU A 50 19.98 -4.09 1.55
C LEU A 50 20.56 -4.36 0.17
N LEU A 51 21.49 -3.50 -0.27
CA LEU A 51 22.20 -3.65 -1.52
C LEU A 51 22.97 -4.99 -1.55
N ILE A 52 23.72 -5.33 -0.50
CA ILE A 52 24.46 -6.60 -0.40
C ILE A 52 23.48 -7.78 -0.44
N ALA A 53 22.40 -7.74 0.35
CA ALA A 53 21.41 -8.80 0.41
C ALA A 53 20.72 -9.04 -0.94
N ALA A 54 20.37 -7.97 -1.67
CA ALA A 54 19.76 -8.04 -2.99
C ALA A 54 20.76 -8.47 -4.08
N LEU A 55 22.01 -8.03 -3.98
CA LEU A 55 23.08 -8.39 -4.91
C LEU A 55 23.45 -9.87 -4.79
N ASP A 56 23.52 -10.41 -3.56
CA ASP A 56 23.68 -11.85 -3.31
C ASP A 56 22.54 -12.67 -3.96
N ALA A 57 21.28 -12.28 -3.75
CA ALA A 57 20.14 -12.99 -4.32
C ALA A 57 20.13 -12.99 -5.86
N THR A 58 20.53 -11.86 -6.47
CA THR A 58 20.48 -11.66 -7.93
C THR A 58 21.69 -12.27 -8.65
N MET A 59 22.87 -12.30 -8.02
CA MET A 59 24.03 -13.03 -8.55
C MET A 59 23.78 -14.52 -8.66
N VAL A 60 23.14 -15.12 -7.65
CA VAL A 60 22.86 -16.57 -7.60
C VAL A 60 22.07 -17.01 -8.83
N ALA A 61 21.08 -16.22 -9.25
CA ALA A 61 20.28 -16.51 -10.43
C ALA A 61 21.13 -16.66 -11.72
N THR A 62 22.27 -15.98 -11.82
CA THR A 62 23.16 -16.06 -12.99
C THR A 62 24.13 -17.22 -13.00
N ILE A 63 24.42 -17.80 -11.82
CA ILE A 63 25.34 -18.92 -11.68
C ILE A 63 24.62 -20.28 -11.58
N VAL A 64 23.28 -20.30 -11.63
CA VAL A 64 22.50 -21.55 -11.64
C VAL A 64 22.95 -22.53 -12.72
N PRO A 65 23.21 -22.12 -13.98
CA PRO A 65 23.66 -23.05 -15.01
C PRO A 65 25.05 -23.65 -14.72
N THR A 66 25.99 -22.85 -14.22
CA THR A 66 27.33 -23.35 -13.87
C THR A 66 27.32 -24.23 -12.61
N LEU A 67 26.44 -23.94 -11.65
CA LEU A 67 26.19 -24.80 -10.47
C LEU A 67 25.61 -26.15 -10.87
N ALA A 68 24.71 -26.18 -11.85
CA ALA A 68 24.10 -27.39 -12.39
C ALA A 68 25.16 -28.31 -13.03
N ASP A 69 26.10 -27.72 -13.76
CA ASP A 69 27.22 -28.43 -14.38
C ASP A 69 28.21 -28.98 -13.32
N ASP A 70 28.57 -28.18 -12.32
CA ASP A 70 29.53 -28.55 -11.26
C ASP A 70 28.99 -29.62 -10.27
N PHE A 71 27.69 -29.58 -9.95
CA PHE A 71 27.09 -30.48 -8.96
C PHE A 71 26.34 -31.68 -9.56
N HIS A 72 26.24 -31.76 -10.89
CA HIS A 72 25.51 -32.80 -11.63
C HIS A 72 24.07 -33.08 -11.12
N SER A 73 23.48 -32.13 -10.39
CA SER A 73 22.14 -32.22 -9.81
C SER A 73 21.50 -30.83 -9.86
N VAL A 74 20.53 -30.69 -10.77
CA VAL A 74 19.82 -29.42 -11.07
C VAL A 74 18.48 -29.34 -10.34
N LYS A 75 18.14 -30.35 -9.51
CA LYS A 75 16.75 -30.55 -9.05
C LYS A 75 16.35 -29.79 -7.79
N ASP A 76 17.27 -29.11 -7.10
CA ASP A 76 17.01 -28.53 -5.77
C ASP A 76 17.06 -26.98 -5.72
N VAL A 77 16.50 -26.31 -6.74
CA VAL A 77 16.52 -24.83 -6.86
C VAL A 77 15.44 -24.12 -6.01
N GLY A 78 14.78 -24.81 -5.07
CA GLY A 78 13.80 -24.22 -4.15
C GLY A 78 14.38 -23.21 -3.11
N CYS A 79 15.63 -22.78 -3.27
CA CYS A 79 16.37 -21.95 -2.31
C CYS A 79 15.87 -20.51 -2.19
N LEU A 80 15.25 -19.95 -3.23
CA LEU A 80 14.72 -18.57 -3.16
C LEU A 80 13.48 -18.47 -2.26
N LEU A 81 12.85 -19.60 -1.92
CA LEU A 81 11.61 -19.65 -1.13
C LEU A 81 11.83 -19.35 0.37
N VAL A 82 13.04 -19.61 0.91
CA VAL A 82 13.34 -19.48 2.35
C VAL A 82 13.31 -18.02 2.82
N THR A 83 13.73 -17.09 1.97
CA THR A 83 13.76 -15.65 2.28
C THR A 83 12.36 -15.07 2.48
N GLY A 84 11.37 -15.52 1.70
CA GLY A 84 10.00 -15.03 1.80
C GLY A 84 9.25 -15.55 3.03
N ALA A 85 9.36 -16.85 3.30
CA ALA A 85 8.61 -17.51 4.37
C ALA A 85 9.03 -17.04 5.78
N THR A 86 10.26 -16.55 5.95
CA THR A 86 10.85 -16.18 7.26
C THR A 86 10.64 -14.73 7.69
N GLN A 87 10.10 -13.86 6.82
CA GLN A 87 9.90 -12.43 7.09
C GLN A 87 9.01 -12.09 8.31
N PRO A 88 7.87 -12.79 8.57
CA PRO A 88 6.99 -12.44 9.69
C PRO A 88 7.61 -12.67 11.07
N THR A 89 8.48 -13.69 11.16
CA THR A 89 9.22 -14.02 12.39
C THR A 89 10.12 -12.86 12.80
N PHE A 90 10.73 -12.17 11.84
CA PHE A 90 11.55 -10.99 12.11
C PHE A 90 10.75 -9.80 12.61
N GLY A 91 9.51 -9.60 12.17
CA GLY A 91 8.63 -8.54 12.68
C GLY A 91 8.43 -8.64 14.19
N LYS A 92 8.19 -9.85 14.70
CA LYS A 92 8.11 -10.11 16.14
C LYS A 92 9.45 -9.93 16.85
N LEU A 93 10.55 -10.38 16.24
CA LEU A 93 11.89 -10.23 16.81
C LEU A 93 12.27 -8.75 16.97
N TYR A 94 12.01 -7.92 15.95
CA TYR A 94 12.27 -6.48 16.01
C TYR A 94 11.34 -5.74 16.98
N ALA A 95 10.11 -6.23 17.19
CA ALA A 95 9.20 -5.70 18.20
C ALA A 95 9.58 -6.07 19.65
N THR A 96 10.23 -7.22 19.86
CA THR A 96 10.46 -7.79 21.21
C THR A 96 11.91 -7.60 21.69
N PHE A 97 12.88 -7.70 20.79
CA PHE A 97 14.31 -7.58 21.10
C PHE A 97 14.87 -6.23 20.65
N SER A 98 16.09 -5.92 21.09
CA SER A 98 16.77 -4.70 20.63
C SER A 98 17.02 -4.77 19.13
N SER A 99 16.57 -3.75 18.40
CA SER A 99 16.69 -3.69 16.94
C SER A 99 18.13 -3.81 16.46
N LYS A 100 19.10 -3.31 17.25
CA LYS A 100 20.55 -3.50 17.03
C LYS A 100 20.98 -4.96 17.05
N ALA A 101 20.59 -5.72 18.07
CA ALA A 101 21.03 -7.10 18.19
C ALA A 101 20.43 -7.97 17.08
N VAL A 102 19.13 -7.79 16.81
CA VAL A 102 18.43 -8.54 15.75
C VAL A 102 19.06 -8.26 14.38
N PHE A 103 19.37 -7.00 14.08
CA PHE A 103 19.98 -6.62 12.81
C PHE A 103 21.40 -7.18 12.65
N LEU A 104 22.25 -7.06 13.68
CA LEU A 104 23.61 -7.58 13.65
C LEU A 104 23.65 -9.12 13.53
N ILE A 105 22.75 -9.83 14.22
CA ILE A 105 22.61 -11.28 14.07
C ILE A 105 22.15 -11.64 12.67
N SER A 106 21.19 -10.90 12.11
CA SER A 106 20.71 -11.13 10.73
C SER A 106 21.83 -10.94 9.71
N LEU A 107 22.65 -9.90 9.88
CA LEU A 107 23.82 -9.65 9.03
C LEU A 107 24.87 -10.77 9.16
N LEU A 108 25.13 -11.27 10.38
CA LEU A 108 26.02 -12.42 10.58
C LEU A 108 25.49 -13.70 9.94
N LEU A 109 24.17 -13.93 9.98
CA LEU A 109 23.55 -15.07 9.30
C LEU A 109 23.67 -14.94 7.77
N LEU A 110 23.47 -13.73 7.23
CA LEU A 110 23.65 -13.44 5.82
C LEU A 110 25.08 -13.77 5.37
N GLU A 111 26.07 -13.18 6.04
CA GLU A 111 27.49 -13.39 5.70
C GLU A 111 27.97 -14.81 5.99
N GLY A 112 27.51 -15.42 7.09
CA GLY A 112 27.81 -16.80 7.42
C GLY A 112 27.24 -17.78 6.39
N GLY A 113 26.02 -17.53 5.90
CA GLY A 113 25.42 -18.29 4.80
C GLY A 113 26.21 -18.15 3.50
N SER A 114 26.64 -16.93 3.16
CA SER A 114 27.51 -16.65 2.00
C SER A 114 28.86 -17.38 2.11
N LEU A 115 29.47 -17.42 3.30
CA LEU A 115 30.71 -18.17 3.55
C LEU A 115 30.52 -19.68 3.33
N ILE A 116 29.40 -20.25 3.81
CA ILE A 116 29.07 -21.67 3.58
C ILE A 116 28.90 -21.94 2.09
N CYS A 117 28.24 -21.04 1.35
CA CYS A 117 28.09 -21.15 -0.11
C CYS A 117 29.44 -21.09 -0.84
N ALA A 118 30.33 -20.19 -0.41
CA ALA A 118 31.68 -20.05 -0.97
C ALA A 118 32.53 -21.32 -0.79
N LEU A 119 32.38 -21.98 0.36
CA LEU A 119 33.11 -23.20 0.73
C LEU A 119 32.40 -24.50 0.31
N ALA A 120 31.23 -24.41 -0.32
CA ALA A 120 30.40 -25.56 -0.65
C ALA A 120 31.12 -26.51 -1.63
N ARG A 121 31.15 -27.80 -1.25
CA ARG A 121 31.69 -28.91 -2.06
C ARG A 121 30.60 -29.87 -2.53
N THR A 122 29.40 -29.77 -1.96
CA THR A 122 28.23 -30.58 -2.32
C THR A 122 26.99 -29.70 -2.46
N SER A 123 26.03 -30.12 -3.28
CA SER A 123 24.74 -29.42 -3.46
C SER A 123 24.02 -29.21 -2.12
N GLY A 124 23.97 -30.23 -1.26
CA GLY A 124 23.35 -30.11 0.07
C GLY A 124 24.00 -29.04 0.96
N SER A 125 25.32 -28.93 0.96
CA SER A 125 26.03 -27.86 1.70
C SER A 125 25.73 -26.46 1.14
N PHE A 126 25.62 -26.34 -0.18
CA PHE A 126 25.24 -25.10 -0.84
C PHE A 126 23.81 -24.68 -0.48
N ILE A 127 22.86 -25.62 -0.53
CA ILE A 127 21.46 -25.39 -0.17
C ILE A 127 21.33 -24.95 1.30
N ALA A 128 22.05 -25.61 2.21
CA ALA A 128 22.07 -25.22 3.61
C ALA A 128 22.62 -23.80 3.81
N GLY A 129 23.71 -23.45 3.11
CA GLY A 129 24.26 -22.09 3.10
C GLY A 129 23.27 -21.05 2.61
N ARG A 130 22.55 -21.34 1.51
CA ARG A 130 21.51 -20.46 0.95
C ARG A 130 20.32 -20.29 1.90
N ALA A 131 19.91 -21.35 2.60
CA ALA A 131 18.82 -21.25 3.58
C ALA A 131 19.20 -20.31 4.74
N ILE A 132 20.45 -20.40 5.22
CA ILE A 132 20.98 -19.52 6.28
C ILE A 132 21.11 -18.08 5.76
N ALA A 133 21.62 -17.89 4.55
CA ALA A 133 21.74 -16.57 3.92
C ALA A 133 20.37 -15.92 3.70
N GLY A 134 19.37 -16.69 3.23
CA GLY A 134 18.00 -16.24 3.03
C GLY A 134 17.34 -15.80 4.34
N LEU A 135 17.57 -16.53 5.43
CA LEU A 135 17.12 -16.14 6.77
C LEU A 135 17.75 -14.80 7.21
N GLY A 136 19.06 -14.64 7.00
CA GLY A 136 19.76 -13.37 7.28
C GLY A 136 19.23 -12.20 6.43
N SER A 137 19.02 -12.43 5.13
CA SER A 137 18.48 -11.46 4.18
C SER A 137 17.08 -10.96 4.59
N ALA A 138 16.18 -11.87 4.96
CA ALA A 138 14.83 -11.51 5.43
C ALA A 138 14.87 -10.58 6.66
N GLY A 139 15.80 -10.85 7.59
CA GLY A 139 16.02 -10.05 8.78
C GLY A 139 16.64 -8.68 8.50
N CYS A 140 17.58 -8.61 7.57
CA CYS A 140 18.17 -7.34 7.11
C CYS A 140 17.14 -6.47 6.38
N ILE A 141 16.32 -7.06 5.49
CA ILE A 141 15.30 -6.33 4.72
C ILE A 141 14.24 -5.73 5.64
N SER A 142 13.64 -6.56 6.50
CA SER A 142 12.64 -6.08 7.47
C SER A 142 13.26 -5.08 8.44
N GLY A 143 14.47 -5.36 8.92
CA GLY A 143 15.17 -4.51 9.87
C GLY A 143 15.48 -3.12 9.32
N ALA A 144 15.98 -3.02 8.09
CA ALA A 144 16.32 -1.75 7.47
C ALA A 144 15.09 -0.82 7.36
N LEU A 145 13.93 -1.37 7.00
CA LEU A 145 12.69 -0.61 6.90
C LEU A 145 12.10 -0.23 8.27
N ILE A 146 12.16 -1.14 9.25
CA ILE A 146 11.67 -0.90 10.62
C ILE A 146 12.54 0.13 11.35
N ILE A 147 13.86 -0.01 11.25
CA ILE A 147 14.82 0.91 11.87
C ILE A 147 14.71 2.29 11.24
N THR A 148 14.62 2.37 9.90
CA THR A 148 14.40 3.64 9.21
C THR A 148 13.13 4.33 9.72
N ALA A 149 12.03 3.59 9.89
CA ALA A 149 10.81 4.16 10.47
C ALA A 149 10.99 4.69 11.90
N ALA A 150 11.88 4.08 12.69
CA ALA A 150 12.14 4.50 14.07
C ALA A 150 13.06 5.73 14.18
N VAL A 151 13.99 5.94 13.23
CA VAL A 151 14.98 7.03 13.29
C VAL A 151 14.67 8.21 12.36
N VAL A 152 13.74 8.04 11.42
CA VAL A 152 13.36 9.06 10.45
C VAL A 152 11.97 9.63 10.79
N PRO A 153 11.83 10.98 10.85
CA PRO A 153 10.54 11.65 11.04
C PRO A 153 9.53 11.24 9.98
N LEU A 154 8.24 11.18 10.36
CA LEU A 154 7.15 10.66 9.54
C LEU A 154 7.12 11.26 8.12
N GLN A 155 7.33 12.57 8.00
CA GLN A 155 7.30 13.32 6.74
C GLN A 155 8.44 12.90 5.79
N GLN A 156 9.60 12.52 6.31
CA GLN A 156 10.77 12.15 5.51
C GLN A 156 10.82 10.66 5.19
N ARG A 157 10.01 9.82 5.85
CA ARG A 157 9.99 8.35 5.62
C ARG A 157 9.76 7.96 4.15
N PRO A 158 8.84 8.58 3.39
CA PRO A 158 8.68 8.27 1.97
C PRO A 158 9.96 8.45 1.15
N MET A 159 10.68 9.55 1.35
CA MET A 159 11.96 9.82 0.68
C MET A 159 13.01 8.74 1.01
N PHE A 160 13.23 8.45 2.30
CA PHE A 160 14.25 7.47 2.70
C PHE A 160 13.89 6.04 2.25
N THR A 161 12.64 5.62 2.39
CA THR A 161 12.20 4.30 1.89
C THR A 161 12.28 4.21 0.37
N GLY A 162 12.00 5.31 -0.35
CA GLY A 162 12.24 5.43 -1.79
C GLY A 162 13.71 5.19 -2.16
N ILE A 163 14.64 5.83 -1.44
CA ILE A 163 16.09 5.65 -1.63
C ILE A 163 16.49 4.19 -1.34
N LEU A 164 16.01 3.60 -0.25
CA LEU A 164 16.32 2.19 0.08
C LEU A 164 15.85 1.22 -1.01
N GLY A 165 14.66 1.42 -1.58
CA GLY A 165 14.17 0.62 -2.70
C GLY A 165 14.92 0.87 -4.00
N SER A 166 15.42 2.08 -4.20
CA SER A 166 16.26 2.41 -5.36
C SER A 166 17.58 1.64 -5.34
N LEU A 167 18.20 1.46 -4.16
CA LEU A 167 19.40 0.65 -3.98
C LEU A 167 19.14 -0.82 -4.29
N GLU A 168 17.99 -1.36 -3.89
CA GLU A 168 17.57 -2.71 -4.28
C GLU A 168 17.43 -2.82 -5.81
N GLY A 169 16.80 -1.84 -6.46
CA GLY A 169 16.70 -1.80 -7.92
C GLY A 169 18.06 -1.76 -8.62
N VAL A 170 19.04 -1.02 -8.06
CA VAL A 170 20.42 -1.02 -8.55
C VAL A 170 21.06 -2.40 -8.40
N ALA A 171 20.82 -3.10 -7.29
CA ALA A 171 21.32 -4.46 -7.09
C ALA A 171 20.81 -5.43 -8.16
N VAL A 172 19.52 -5.33 -8.54
CA VAL A 172 18.91 -6.17 -9.57
C VAL A 172 19.59 -6.02 -10.93
N VAL A 173 20.08 -4.82 -11.26
CA VAL A 173 20.84 -4.58 -12.49
C VAL A 173 22.28 -5.05 -12.38
N LEU A 174 22.96 -4.70 -11.28
CA LEU A 174 24.37 -4.99 -11.10
C LEU A 174 24.65 -6.47 -10.84
N GLY A 175 23.73 -7.16 -10.17
CA GLY A 175 23.86 -8.57 -9.79
C GLY A 175 24.20 -9.47 -10.98
N PRO A 176 23.40 -9.47 -12.06
CA PRO A 176 23.70 -10.28 -13.24
C PRO A 176 24.97 -9.89 -13.98
N ILE A 177 25.28 -8.59 -14.03
CA ILE A 177 26.47 -8.07 -14.72
C ILE A 177 27.75 -8.53 -14.00
N ILE A 178 27.80 -8.31 -12.69
CA ILE A 178 28.95 -8.65 -11.86
C ILE A 178 29.03 -10.17 -11.68
N GLY A 179 27.91 -10.83 -11.37
CA GLY A 179 27.84 -12.29 -11.18
C GLY A 179 28.23 -13.07 -12.42
N GLY A 180 27.73 -12.66 -13.59
CA GLY A 180 28.11 -13.25 -14.87
C GLY A 180 29.61 -13.08 -15.20
N ALA A 181 30.15 -11.87 -15.00
CA ALA A 181 31.56 -11.59 -15.26
C ALA A 181 32.51 -12.36 -14.30
N ILE A 182 32.17 -12.44 -13.02
CA ILE A 182 32.96 -13.20 -12.04
C ILE A 182 32.91 -14.69 -12.36
N ALA A 183 31.72 -15.22 -12.64
CA ALA A 183 31.53 -16.63 -12.94
C ALA A 183 32.30 -17.07 -14.20
N SER A 184 32.37 -16.21 -15.22
CA SER A 184 33.08 -16.53 -16.47
C SER A 184 34.61 -16.45 -16.39
N HIS A 185 35.17 -15.63 -15.49
CA HIS A 185 36.62 -15.36 -15.46
C HIS A 185 37.37 -15.99 -14.29
N ILE A 186 36.79 -15.99 -13.09
CA ILE A 186 37.49 -16.37 -11.83
C ILE A 186 36.78 -17.53 -11.12
N GLY A 187 35.49 -17.74 -11.42
CA GLY A 187 34.68 -18.86 -10.93
C GLY A 187 33.57 -18.41 -9.98
N TRP A 188 32.46 -19.15 -9.97
CA TRP A 188 31.22 -18.78 -9.27
C TRP A 188 31.37 -18.61 -7.75
N ARG A 189 32.35 -19.27 -7.12
CA ARG A 189 32.62 -19.16 -5.67
C ARG A 189 32.99 -17.73 -5.26
N TRP A 190 33.62 -16.97 -6.16
CA TRP A 190 34.01 -15.59 -5.91
C TRP A 190 32.82 -14.62 -5.83
N CYS A 191 31.66 -15.00 -6.36
CA CYS A 191 30.42 -14.24 -6.18
C CYS A 191 30.01 -14.16 -4.70
N PHE A 192 30.42 -15.14 -3.87
CA PHE A 192 30.15 -15.12 -2.43
C PHE A 192 31.31 -14.51 -1.63
N TRP A 193 32.56 -14.70 -2.07
CA TRP A 193 33.73 -14.09 -1.42
C TRP A 193 33.73 -12.57 -1.45
N ILE A 194 33.17 -11.96 -2.50
CA ILE A 194 33.12 -10.49 -2.62
C ILE A 194 32.17 -9.83 -1.61
N ASN A 195 31.13 -10.53 -1.16
CA ASN A 195 30.16 -9.99 -0.20
C ASN A 195 30.73 -9.91 1.22
N LEU A 196 31.50 -10.93 1.62
CA LEU A 196 32.12 -11.05 2.96
C LEU A 196 32.89 -9.81 3.47
N PRO A 197 33.83 -9.21 2.71
CA PRO A 197 34.54 -8.03 3.18
C PRO A 197 33.61 -6.83 3.35
N ILE A 198 32.62 -6.68 2.46
CA ILE A 198 31.66 -5.56 2.51
C ILE A 198 30.75 -5.73 3.73
N GLY A 199 30.21 -6.93 3.95
CA GLY A 199 29.40 -7.27 5.12
C GLY A 199 30.16 -7.14 6.43
N GLY A 200 31.43 -7.52 6.45
CA GLY A 200 32.31 -7.37 7.62
C GLY A 200 32.57 -5.91 7.98
N VAL A 201 32.90 -5.06 7.01
CA VAL A 201 33.04 -3.61 7.22
C VAL A 201 31.72 -3.02 7.72
N LEU A 202 30.61 -3.39 7.09
CA LEU A 202 29.29 -2.92 7.48
C LEU A 202 28.92 -3.36 8.92
N PHE A 203 29.24 -4.60 9.31
CA PHE A 203 29.03 -5.09 10.66
C PHE A 203 29.79 -4.25 11.68
N ILE A 204 31.07 -3.92 11.42
CA ILE A 204 31.89 -3.07 12.28
C ILE A 204 31.29 -1.66 12.37
N VAL A 205 30.95 -1.05 11.24
CA VAL A 205 30.33 0.27 11.15
C VAL A 205 29.05 0.31 11.99
N LEU A 206 28.15 -0.66 11.80
CA LEU A 206 26.89 -0.73 12.55
C LEU A 206 27.12 -1.09 14.03
N LEU A 207 28.14 -1.88 14.37
CA LEU A 207 28.45 -2.18 15.76
C LEU A 207 28.78 -0.91 16.55
N PHE A 208 29.54 0.03 15.96
CA PHE A 208 29.98 1.25 16.65
C PHE A 208 29.05 2.45 16.46
N LEU A 209 28.53 2.67 15.24
CA LEU A 209 27.70 3.84 14.91
C LEU A 209 26.22 3.64 15.23
N PHE A 210 25.73 2.40 15.29
CA PHE A 210 24.30 2.15 15.47
C PHE A 210 23.90 2.25 16.94
N LYS A 211 23.13 3.29 17.27
CA LYS A 211 22.48 3.48 18.58
C LYS A 211 20.98 3.73 18.35
N PRO A 212 20.18 2.67 18.06
CA PRO A 212 18.76 2.85 17.85
C PRO A 212 18.05 3.25 19.15
N PRO A 213 16.92 3.99 19.05
CA PRO A 213 16.10 4.31 20.20
C PRO A 213 15.61 3.04 20.92
N LYS A 214 15.47 3.13 22.25
CA LYS A 214 15.06 1.98 23.08
C LYS A 214 13.60 1.64 22.77
N VAL A 215 13.35 0.37 22.42
CA VAL A 215 11.99 -0.13 22.18
C VAL A 215 11.23 -0.21 23.52
N PRO A 216 9.99 0.31 23.62
CA PRO A 216 9.16 0.15 24.82
C PRO A 216 8.88 -1.35 25.06
N GLY A 217 9.43 -1.91 26.14
CA GLY A 217 9.39 -3.35 26.45
C GLY A 217 10.71 -3.94 26.94
N GLN A 218 11.83 -3.21 26.79
CA GLN A 218 13.17 -3.61 27.29
C GLN A 218 13.28 -3.76 28.82
N SER A 219 12.23 -3.49 29.59
CA SER A 219 12.22 -3.68 31.04
C SER A 219 11.83 -5.11 31.46
N THR A 220 11.37 -5.96 30.54
CA THR A 220 11.04 -7.37 30.84
C THR A 220 12.29 -8.26 30.86
N PRO A 221 12.42 -9.21 31.80
CA PRO A 221 13.55 -10.15 31.85
C PRO A 221 13.60 -11.07 30.62
N LEU A 222 14.80 -11.53 30.24
CA LEU A 222 15.06 -12.29 28.99
C LEU A 222 14.14 -13.51 28.83
N LYS A 223 13.87 -14.22 29.93
CA LYS A 223 12.94 -15.37 29.97
C LYS A 223 11.50 -14.97 29.62
N GLY A 224 11.05 -13.80 30.09
CA GLY A 224 9.73 -13.25 29.77
C GLY A 224 9.62 -12.81 28.30
N ARG A 225 10.70 -12.31 27.70
CA ARG A 225 10.74 -11.97 26.26
C ARG A 225 10.71 -13.19 25.36
N ILE A 226 11.44 -14.24 25.70
CA ILE A 226 11.43 -15.50 24.93
C ILE A 226 10.03 -16.14 24.98
N MET A 227 9.34 -16.08 26.13
CA MET A 227 7.96 -16.56 26.26
C MET A 227 6.92 -15.71 25.50
N GLN A 228 7.26 -14.49 25.06
CA GLN A 228 6.39 -13.66 24.20
C GLN A 228 6.54 -13.99 22.72
N ILE A 229 7.52 -14.79 22.32
CA ILE A 229 7.68 -15.26 20.95
C ILE A 229 6.75 -16.45 20.75
N ASP A 230 5.79 -16.31 19.85
CA ASP A 230 4.95 -17.42 19.39
C ASP A 230 5.72 -18.26 18.37
N PHE A 231 6.61 -19.12 18.87
CA PHE A 231 7.41 -20.03 18.04
C PHE A 231 6.54 -21.00 17.23
N ILE A 232 5.43 -21.46 17.79
CA ILE A 232 4.51 -22.39 17.13
C ILE A 232 3.83 -21.70 15.95
N GLY A 233 3.28 -20.50 16.16
CA GLY A 233 2.66 -19.72 15.11
C GLY A 233 3.65 -19.23 14.06
N GLY A 234 4.83 -18.78 14.47
CA GLY A 234 5.90 -18.34 13.56
C GLY A 234 6.42 -19.47 12.68
N THR A 235 6.84 -20.59 13.27
CA THR A 235 7.36 -21.75 12.50
C THR A 235 6.28 -22.43 11.68
N GLY A 236 5.05 -22.50 12.19
CA GLY A 236 3.90 -22.99 11.44
C GLY A 236 3.58 -22.11 10.22
N LEU A 237 3.65 -20.79 10.35
CA LEU A 237 3.44 -19.87 9.23
C LEU A 237 4.53 -20.04 8.16
N VAL A 238 5.80 -20.08 8.57
CA VAL A 238 6.94 -20.34 7.69
C VAL A 238 6.76 -21.67 6.95
N GLY A 239 6.45 -22.75 7.67
CA GLY A 239 6.23 -24.07 7.09
C GLY A 239 5.07 -24.10 6.10
N SER A 240 3.95 -23.44 6.43
CA SER A 240 2.78 -23.36 5.55
C SER A 240 3.11 -22.65 4.22
N ILE A 241 3.74 -21.48 4.30
CA ILE A 241 4.09 -20.68 3.11
C ILE A 241 5.12 -21.42 2.28
N THR A 242 6.12 -22.05 2.90
CA THR A 242 7.08 -22.90 2.18
C THR A 242 6.38 -24.03 1.44
N CYS A 243 5.42 -24.74 2.06
CA CYS A 243 4.67 -25.81 1.37
C CYS A 243 3.89 -25.29 0.16
N LEU A 244 3.25 -24.12 0.29
CA LEU A 244 2.54 -23.48 -0.83
C LEU A 244 3.50 -23.15 -1.97
N LEU A 245 4.59 -22.44 -1.66
CA LEU A 245 5.53 -21.99 -2.68
C LEU A 245 6.21 -23.15 -3.40
N LEU A 246 6.53 -24.22 -2.66
CA LEU A 246 7.17 -25.41 -3.21
C LEU A 246 6.22 -26.22 -4.11
N ALA A 247 4.94 -26.32 -3.73
CA ALA A 247 3.91 -26.90 -4.60
C ALA A 247 3.72 -26.10 -5.89
N LEU A 248 3.76 -24.77 -5.80
CA LEU A 248 3.62 -23.88 -6.94
C LEU A 248 4.83 -23.85 -7.87
N GLU A 249 6.04 -24.06 -7.33
CA GLU A 249 7.28 -24.14 -8.10
C GLU A 249 7.42 -25.48 -8.84
N TRP A 250 7.08 -26.58 -8.18
CA TRP A 250 7.17 -27.93 -8.76
C TRP A 250 5.99 -28.30 -9.66
N GLY A 251 4.84 -27.67 -9.44
CA GLY A 251 3.66 -27.88 -10.26
C GLY A 251 3.90 -27.45 -11.69
N SER A 252 3.53 -28.30 -12.65
CA SER A 252 3.67 -28.13 -14.10
C SER A 252 5.09 -28.19 -14.70
N THR A 253 6.13 -28.18 -13.86
CA THR A 253 7.54 -28.28 -14.28
C THR A 253 8.13 -29.67 -14.04
N MET A 254 8.02 -30.17 -12.81
CA MET A 254 8.63 -31.44 -12.37
C MET A 254 7.60 -32.54 -12.19
N TYR A 255 6.40 -32.19 -11.75
CA TYR A 255 5.33 -33.13 -11.44
C TYR A 255 3.99 -32.60 -11.95
N ASP A 256 3.12 -33.51 -12.37
CA ASP A 256 1.74 -33.18 -12.71
C ASP A 256 0.96 -32.78 -11.47
N TRP A 257 -0.06 -31.93 -11.65
CA TRP A 257 -0.94 -31.48 -10.58
C TRP A 257 -1.69 -32.62 -9.87
N SER A 258 -1.80 -33.78 -10.50
CA SER A 258 -2.38 -35.01 -9.93
C SER A 258 -1.41 -35.85 -9.09
N ASP A 259 -0.12 -35.51 -9.03
CA ASP A 259 0.86 -36.24 -8.21
C ASP A 259 0.51 -36.10 -6.72
N ALA A 260 0.50 -37.22 -6.00
CA ALA A 260 0.20 -37.28 -4.58
C ALA A 260 1.10 -36.38 -3.73
N ARG A 261 2.34 -36.11 -4.17
CA ARG A 261 3.28 -35.20 -3.49
C ARG A 261 2.81 -33.75 -3.54
N LEU A 262 2.32 -33.27 -4.69
CA LEU A 262 1.79 -31.92 -4.81
C LEU A 262 0.51 -31.74 -4.02
N ILE A 263 -0.42 -32.70 -4.14
CA ILE A 263 -1.67 -32.69 -3.37
C ILE A 263 -1.34 -32.72 -1.88
N GLY A 264 -0.36 -33.54 -1.46
CA GLY A 264 0.14 -33.57 -0.09
C GLY A 264 0.66 -32.22 0.40
N LEU A 265 1.50 -31.53 -0.38
CA LEU A 265 2.00 -30.19 -0.03
C LEU A 265 0.87 -29.15 0.08
N LEU A 266 -0.11 -29.18 -0.82
CA LEU A 266 -1.27 -28.26 -0.79
C LEU A 266 -2.20 -28.53 0.41
N VAL A 267 -2.42 -29.80 0.75
CA VAL A 267 -3.20 -30.20 1.93
C VAL A 267 -2.47 -29.80 3.21
N VAL A 268 -1.16 -30.05 3.30
CA VAL A 268 -0.34 -29.62 4.44
C VAL A 268 -0.35 -28.11 4.57
N PHE A 269 -0.23 -27.36 3.46
CA PHE A 269 -0.40 -25.91 3.45
C PHE A 269 -1.78 -25.51 4.00
N GLY A 270 -2.88 -26.03 3.44
CA GLY A 270 -4.23 -25.65 3.85
C GLY A 270 -4.50 -25.92 5.33
N VAL A 271 -4.12 -27.10 5.81
CA VAL A 271 -4.32 -27.50 7.22
C VAL A 271 -3.43 -26.68 8.14
N SER A 272 -2.14 -26.53 7.84
CA SER A 272 -1.21 -25.76 8.67
C SER A 272 -1.54 -24.27 8.69
N PHE A 273 -1.92 -23.69 7.55
CA PHE A 273 -2.31 -22.28 7.45
C PHE A 273 -3.59 -22.00 8.25
N VAL A 274 -4.63 -22.83 8.13
CA VAL A 274 -5.86 -22.69 8.92
C VAL A 274 -5.56 -22.89 10.41
N SER A 275 -4.75 -23.88 10.77
CA SER A 275 -4.37 -24.14 12.16
C SER A 275 -3.60 -22.96 12.78
N VAL A 276 -2.66 -22.37 12.04
CA VAL A 276 -1.93 -21.17 12.45
C VAL A 276 -2.87 -19.98 12.53
N ALA A 277 -3.76 -19.77 11.56
CA ALA A 277 -4.71 -18.66 11.59
C ALA A 277 -5.64 -18.73 12.82
N LEU A 278 -6.13 -19.92 13.18
CA LEU A 278 -6.92 -20.15 14.38
C LEU A 278 -6.09 -19.93 15.66
N HIS A 279 -4.85 -20.44 15.70
CA HIS A 279 -3.92 -20.22 16.81
C HIS A 279 -3.62 -18.73 17.02
N GLN A 280 -3.33 -17.99 15.94
CA GLN A 280 -3.12 -16.54 15.98
C GLN A 280 -4.38 -15.80 16.45
N HIS A 281 -5.57 -16.23 16.01
CA HIS A 281 -6.83 -15.64 16.45
C HIS A 281 -7.07 -15.84 17.95
N TRP A 282 -6.74 -17.01 18.49
CA TRP A 282 -6.88 -17.33 19.91
C TRP A 282 -5.86 -16.60 20.79
N LEU A 283 -4.62 -16.41 20.33
CA LEU A 283 -3.57 -15.73 21.11
C LEU A 283 -3.73 -14.21 21.22
N LYS A 284 -4.54 -13.58 20.35
CA LYS A 284 -4.84 -12.12 20.35
C LYS A 284 -3.57 -11.26 20.38
N GLU A 285 -3.29 -10.56 21.49
CA GLU A 285 -2.13 -9.66 21.65
C GLU A 285 -0.80 -10.40 21.82
N LYS A 286 -0.82 -11.69 22.22
CA LYS A 286 0.39 -12.53 22.32
C LYS A 286 0.77 -13.18 20.99
N ALA A 287 -0.05 -13.03 19.97
CA ALA A 287 0.13 -13.65 18.66
C ALA A 287 1.39 -13.09 17.95
N THR A 288 1.95 -13.85 17.00
CA THR A 288 3.03 -13.39 16.10
C THR A 288 2.57 -12.18 15.31
N PHE A 289 1.29 -12.15 14.92
CA PHE A 289 0.68 -11.04 14.21
C PHE A 289 -0.67 -10.66 14.85
N PRO A 290 -0.82 -9.45 15.43
CA PRO A 290 -2.07 -9.06 16.09
C PRO A 290 -3.20 -8.92 15.07
N THR A 291 -4.18 -9.83 15.10
CA THR A 291 -5.30 -9.85 14.15
C THR A 291 -6.15 -8.57 14.17
N ARG A 292 -6.08 -7.78 15.26
CA ARG A 292 -6.71 -6.44 15.34
C ARG A 292 -6.21 -5.48 14.27
N LEU A 293 -4.97 -5.63 13.79
CA LEU A 293 -4.40 -4.74 12.77
C LEU A 293 -5.16 -4.85 11.44
N LEU A 294 -5.66 -6.04 11.09
CA LEU A 294 -6.48 -6.25 9.88
C LEU A 294 -7.82 -5.51 9.90
N LYS A 295 -8.29 -5.07 11.08
CA LYS A 295 -9.47 -4.22 11.19
C LYS A 295 -9.20 -2.78 10.77
N ASN A 296 -7.93 -2.34 10.78
CA ASN A 296 -7.54 -1.04 10.28
C ASN A 296 -7.58 -1.05 8.75
N ARG A 297 -8.53 -0.29 8.18
CA ARG A 297 -8.76 -0.27 6.73
C ARG A 297 -7.59 0.27 5.95
N SER A 298 -6.90 1.30 6.45
CA SER A 298 -5.75 1.88 5.77
C SER A 298 -4.61 0.87 5.69
N PHE A 299 -4.38 0.14 6.77
CA PHE A 299 -3.41 -0.96 6.81
C PHE A 299 -3.77 -2.08 5.83
N THR A 300 -4.99 -2.60 5.89
CA THR A 300 -5.43 -3.69 5.00
C THR A 300 -5.47 -3.27 3.53
N SER A 301 -5.79 -2.01 3.24
CA SER A 301 -5.75 -1.46 1.87
C SER A 301 -4.31 -1.38 1.35
N CYS A 302 -3.34 -1.02 2.20
CA CYS A 302 -1.93 -1.03 1.82
C CYS A 302 -1.41 -2.46 1.58
N LEU A 303 -1.81 -3.44 2.41
CA LEU A 303 -1.50 -4.85 2.17
C LEU A 303 -2.04 -5.34 0.82
N TRP A 304 -3.31 -5.07 0.54
CA TRP A 304 -3.93 -5.46 -0.72
C TRP A 304 -3.26 -4.78 -1.93
N TYR A 305 -2.98 -3.49 -1.81
CA TYR A 305 -2.27 -2.75 -2.85
C TYR A 305 -0.88 -3.34 -3.11
N GLY A 306 -0.08 -3.56 -2.06
CA GLY A 306 1.24 -4.17 -2.17
C GLY A 306 1.19 -5.54 -2.83
N PHE A 307 0.25 -6.41 -2.40
CA PHE A 307 0.01 -7.70 -3.01
C PHE A 307 -0.17 -7.60 -4.53
N THR A 308 -1.13 -6.79 -4.97
CA THR A 308 -1.48 -6.66 -6.39
C THR A 308 -0.34 -6.09 -7.24
N LEU A 309 0.33 -5.07 -6.72
CA LEU A 309 1.42 -4.39 -7.42
C LEU A 309 2.66 -5.29 -7.52
N SER A 310 3.09 -5.91 -6.42
CA SER A 310 4.23 -6.83 -6.42
C SER A 310 3.97 -8.08 -7.26
N SER A 311 2.73 -8.59 -7.26
CA SER A 311 2.33 -9.70 -8.14
C SER A 311 2.51 -9.35 -9.62
N ALA A 312 1.94 -8.23 -10.06
CA ALA A 312 2.06 -7.78 -11.44
C ALA A 312 3.50 -7.45 -11.84
N GLN A 313 4.25 -6.79 -10.94
CA GLN A 313 5.66 -6.46 -11.14
C GLN A 313 6.52 -7.71 -11.34
N MET A 314 6.36 -8.72 -10.49
CA MET A 314 7.16 -9.95 -10.56
C MET A 314 6.87 -10.75 -11.82
N VAL A 315 5.59 -10.83 -12.24
CA VAL A 315 5.20 -11.46 -13.50
C VAL A 315 5.87 -10.79 -14.69
N VAL A 316 5.82 -9.45 -14.78
CA VAL A 316 6.45 -8.72 -15.90
C VAL A 316 7.96 -8.83 -15.86
N LEU A 317 8.57 -8.69 -14.68
CA LEU A 317 10.02 -8.77 -14.50
C LEU A 317 10.58 -10.15 -14.90
N TYR A 318 9.81 -11.22 -14.69
CA TYR A 318 10.19 -12.58 -15.07
C TYR A 318 9.96 -12.88 -16.56
N TYR A 319 8.77 -12.57 -17.10
CA TYR A 319 8.39 -12.97 -18.46
C TYR A 319 8.91 -12.05 -19.56
N LEU A 320 9.27 -10.80 -19.26
CA LEU A 320 9.80 -9.90 -20.27
C LEU A 320 11.21 -10.30 -20.76
N PRO A 321 12.17 -10.70 -19.90
CA PRO A 321 13.41 -11.32 -20.34
C PRO A 321 13.21 -12.61 -21.15
N VAL A 322 12.23 -13.44 -20.75
CA VAL A 322 11.87 -14.65 -21.48
C VAL A 322 11.37 -14.30 -22.88
N TRP A 323 10.58 -13.24 -23.02
CA TRP A 323 10.13 -12.74 -24.32
C TRP A 323 11.30 -12.31 -25.22
N PHE A 324 12.26 -11.55 -24.69
CA PHE A 324 13.45 -11.16 -25.46
C PHE A 324 14.25 -12.37 -25.95
N GLN A 325 14.49 -13.33 -25.07
CA GLN A 325 15.29 -14.52 -25.41
C GLN A 325 14.56 -15.45 -26.38
N ALA A 326 13.29 -15.75 -26.13
CA ALA A 326 12.54 -16.71 -26.93
C ALA A 326 12.06 -16.13 -28.27
N ILE A 327 11.56 -14.89 -28.28
CA ILE A 327 10.91 -14.31 -29.47
C ILE A 327 11.87 -13.48 -30.29
N GLN A 328 12.70 -12.64 -29.66
CA GLN A 328 13.71 -11.85 -30.38
C GLN A 328 15.00 -12.63 -30.62
N GLY A 329 15.22 -13.75 -29.92
CA GLY A 329 16.38 -14.62 -30.09
C GLY A 329 17.67 -13.97 -29.64
N VAL A 330 17.61 -13.05 -28.69
CA VAL A 330 18.79 -12.37 -28.15
C VAL A 330 19.41 -13.17 -27.01
N SER A 331 20.72 -13.00 -26.82
CA SER A 331 21.43 -13.65 -25.72
C SER A 331 20.90 -13.23 -24.35
N ALA A 332 21.12 -14.04 -23.30
CA ALA A 332 20.75 -13.71 -21.92
C ALA A 332 21.36 -12.37 -21.46
N ARG A 333 22.62 -12.09 -21.87
CA ARG A 333 23.29 -10.81 -21.59
C ARG A 333 22.54 -9.63 -22.22
N GLU A 334 22.19 -9.76 -23.49
CA GLU A 334 21.49 -8.71 -24.22
C GLU A 334 20.04 -8.52 -23.72
N SER A 335 19.36 -9.60 -23.36
CA SER A 335 18.06 -9.55 -22.69
C SER A 335 18.11 -8.76 -21.39
N GLY A 336 19.17 -8.92 -20.58
CA GLY A 336 19.37 -8.14 -19.37
C GLY A 336 19.57 -6.65 -19.66
N VAL A 337 20.36 -6.32 -20.69
CA VAL A 337 20.55 -4.92 -21.13
C VAL A 337 19.23 -4.31 -21.62
N ARG A 338 18.40 -5.08 -22.32
CA ARG A 338 17.08 -4.62 -22.81
C ARG A 338 16.04 -4.44 -21.70
N LEU A 339 16.33 -4.89 -20.47
CA LEU A 339 15.48 -4.68 -19.28
C LEU A 339 15.81 -3.38 -18.52
N LEU A 340 16.98 -2.77 -18.80
CA LEU A 340 17.43 -1.54 -18.14
C LEU A 340 16.40 -0.40 -18.16
N PRO A 341 15.68 -0.12 -19.27
CA PRO A 341 14.71 0.97 -19.28
C PRO A 341 13.64 0.85 -18.20
N MET A 342 13.11 -0.36 -17.98
CA MET A 342 12.12 -0.61 -16.94
C MET A 342 12.70 -0.42 -15.54
N VAL A 343 13.90 -0.97 -15.29
CA VAL A 343 14.50 -0.90 -13.95
C VAL A 343 14.94 0.53 -13.60
N LEU A 344 15.51 1.27 -14.55
CA LEU A 344 15.85 2.68 -14.37
C LEU A 344 14.60 3.53 -14.12
N ALA A 345 13.53 3.31 -14.89
CA ALA A 345 12.26 3.99 -14.66
C ALA A 345 11.68 3.70 -13.26
N LEU A 346 11.80 2.45 -12.80
CA LEU A 346 11.37 2.03 -11.47
C LEU A 346 12.19 2.72 -10.36
N ILE A 347 13.51 2.75 -10.47
CA ILE A 347 14.42 3.41 -9.53
C ILE A 347 14.11 4.91 -9.46
N LEU A 348 14.09 5.59 -10.61
CA LEU A 348 13.86 7.04 -10.68
C LEU A 348 12.49 7.39 -10.12
N SER A 349 11.44 6.68 -10.55
CA SER A 349 10.08 6.96 -10.10
C SER A 349 9.90 6.70 -8.61
N GLY A 350 10.51 5.65 -8.06
CA GLY A 350 10.47 5.37 -6.62
C GLY A 350 11.07 6.50 -5.78
N VAL A 351 12.21 7.05 -6.22
CA VAL A 351 12.86 8.19 -5.55
C VAL A 351 12.01 9.45 -5.68
N PHE A 352 11.55 9.79 -6.89
CA PHE A 352 10.74 10.99 -7.11
C PHE A 352 9.38 10.93 -6.42
N ALA A 353 8.73 9.76 -6.40
CA ALA A 353 7.49 9.55 -5.65
C ALA A 353 7.72 9.62 -4.14
N GLY A 354 8.86 9.11 -3.64
CA GLY A 354 9.28 9.26 -2.25
C GLY A 354 9.46 10.74 -1.86
N ILE A 355 10.24 11.49 -2.63
CA ILE A 355 10.46 12.93 -2.40
C ILE A 355 9.14 13.69 -2.52
N GLY A 356 8.35 13.42 -3.56
CA GLY A 356 7.05 14.05 -3.79
C GLY A 356 6.07 13.78 -2.64
N ALA A 357 5.96 12.54 -2.17
CA ALA A 357 5.12 12.19 -1.03
C ALA A 357 5.59 12.88 0.26
N SER A 358 6.90 13.03 0.45
CA SER A 358 7.48 13.78 1.56
C SER A 358 7.20 15.29 1.51
N LEU A 359 7.18 15.89 0.32
CA LEU A 359 6.89 17.31 0.13
C LEU A 359 5.38 17.61 0.23
N VAL A 360 4.55 16.77 -0.38
CA VAL A 360 3.09 16.93 -0.42
C VAL A 360 2.44 16.51 0.90
N GLY A 361 3.07 15.63 1.67
CA GLY A 361 2.53 15.08 2.92
C GLY A 361 1.44 14.01 2.73
N TYR A 362 1.02 13.74 1.48
CA TYR A 362 0.01 12.74 1.14
C TYR A 362 0.58 11.64 0.25
N ILE A 363 0.46 10.39 0.71
CA ILE A 363 0.89 9.17 0.02
C ILE A 363 -0.09 8.71 -1.08
N PRO A 364 -1.44 8.74 -0.89
CA PRO A 364 -2.38 8.14 -1.84
C PRO A 364 -2.30 8.63 -3.30
N PRO A 365 -2.05 9.93 -3.60
CA PRO A 365 -1.94 10.38 -5.00
C PRO A 365 -0.85 9.65 -5.79
N PHE A 366 0.30 9.37 -5.16
CA PHE A 366 1.40 8.64 -5.80
C PHE A 366 1.07 7.16 -5.99
N MET A 367 0.35 6.55 -5.05
CA MET A 367 -0.14 5.19 -5.20
C MET A 367 -1.12 5.08 -6.38
N ILE A 368 -2.07 6.03 -6.50
CA ILE A 368 -3.05 6.08 -7.61
C ILE A 368 -2.36 6.29 -8.94
N ALA A 369 -1.45 7.27 -9.02
CA ALA A 369 -0.67 7.52 -10.22
C ALA A 369 0.14 6.28 -10.61
N GLY A 370 0.79 5.62 -9.63
CA GLY A 370 1.52 4.38 -9.83
C GLY A 370 0.64 3.26 -10.39
N THR A 371 -0.55 3.07 -9.84
CA THR A 371 -1.53 2.07 -10.32
C THR A 371 -1.95 2.34 -11.76
N VAL A 372 -2.31 3.59 -12.08
CA VAL A 372 -2.77 3.96 -13.44
C VAL A 372 -1.65 3.76 -14.46
N LEU A 373 -0.44 4.23 -14.17
CA LEU A 373 0.72 4.10 -15.06
C LEU A 373 1.13 2.63 -15.24
N ALA A 374 1.17 1.85 -14.15
CA ALA A 374 1.53 0.43 -14.22
C ALA A 374 0.47 -0.38 -14.99
N SER A 375 -0.81 -0.05 -14.83
CA SER A 375 -1.91 -0.65 -15.62
C SER A 375 -1.79 -0.35 -17.09
N ALA A 376 -1.54 0.92 -17.42
CA ALA A 376 -1.39 1.36 -18.81
C ALA A 376 -0.15 0.69 -19.44
N GLY A 377 0.97 0.66 -18.72
CA GLY A 377 2.19 -0.04 -19.13
C GLY A 377 1.95 -1.53 -19.37
N ALA A 378 1.32 -2.24 -18.42
CA ALA A 378 0.96 -3.64 -18.59
C ALA A 378 0.01 -3.88 -19.78
N GLY A 379 -0.98 -2.99 -19.96
CA GLY A 379 -1.89 -3.03 -21.10
C GLY A 379 -1.21 -2.78 -22.44
N MET A 380 -0.13 -1.99 -22.47
CA MET A 380 0.70 -1.82 -23.67
C MET A 380 1.63 -3.01 -23.90
N LEU A 381 2.23 -3.58 -22.85
CA LEU A 381 3.02 -4.80 -22.94
C LEU A 381 2.20 -5.98 -23.50
N PHE A 382 0.89 -6.03 -23.23
CA PHE A 382 -0.04 -6.97 -23.86
C PHE A 382 -0.10 -6.86 -25.39
N THR A 383 0.22 -5.71 -25.98
CA THR A 383 0.18 -5.51 -27.44
C THR A 383 1.52 -5.80 -28.14
N ILE A 384 2.49 -6.35 -27.41
CA ILE A 384 3.79 -6.71 -27.95
C ILE A 384 3.65 -7.85 -28.96
N HIS A 385 4.31 -7.67 -30.10
CA HIS A 385 4.37 -8.65 -31.19
C HIS A 385 5.82 -8.80 -31.69
N PRO A 386 6.16 -9.91 -32.37
CA PRO A 386 7.56 -10.20 -32.74
C PRO A 386 8.26 -9.11 -33.57
N ASN A 387 7.52 -8.40 -34.42
CA ASN A 387 8.04 -7.35 -35.32
C ASN A 387 7.93 -5.93 -34.75
N ILE A 388 7.75 -5.79 -33.44
CA ILE A 388 7.58 -4.47 -32.80
C ILE A 388 8.88 -3.65 -32.88
N GLU A 389 8.72 -2.36 -33.17
CA GLU A 389 9.82 -1.40 -33.19
C GLU A 389 10.46 -1.22 -31.80
N ASN A 390 11.78 -1.01 -31.78
CA ASN A 390 12.53 -0.86 -30.53
C ASN A 390 12.02 0.26 -29.62
N ALA A 391 11.65 1.40 -30.19
CA ALA A 391 11.14 2.54 -29.43
C ALA A 391 9.84 2.21 -28.67
N LYS A 392 8.98 1.34 -29.22
CA LYS A 392 7.67 1.02 -28.62
C LYS A 392 7.81 0.15 -27.38
N TRP A 393 8.56 -0.96 -27.46
CA TRP A 393 8.74 -1.82 -26.29
C TRP A 393 9.54 -1.14 -25.18
N ILE A 394 10.49 -0.24 -25.53
CA ILE A 394 11.19 0.60 -24.56
C ILE A 394 10.20 1.55 -23.87
N GLY A 395 9.32 2.22 -24.62
CA GLY A 395 8.29 3.10 -24.05
C GLY A 395 7.33 2.37 -23.11
N TYR A 396 6.92 1.14 -23.44
CA TYR A 396 6.03 0.32 -22.60
C TYR A 396 6.71 -0.08 -21.29
N GLN A 397 7.99 -0.44 -21.35
CA GLN A 397 8.82 -0.71 -20.18
C GLN A 397 8.96 0.50 -19.26
N VAL A 398 9.23 1.67 -19.82
CA VAL A 398 9.37 2.91 -19.05
C VAL A 398 8.05 3.21 -18.35
N LEU A 399 6.91 3.13 -19.05
CA LEU A 399 5.60 3.42 -18.47
C LEU A 399 5.26 2.46 -17.32
N PHE A 400 5.52 1.16 -17.51
CA PHE A 400 5.32 0.16 -16.46
C PHE A 400 6.26 0.38 -15.27
N GLY A 401 7.55 0.60 -15.54
CA GLY A 401 8.57 0.87 -14.52
C GLY A 401 8.26 2.11 -13.69
N LEU A 402 7.83 3.21 -14.32
CA LEU A 402 7.38 4.42 -13.63
C LEU A 402 6.19 4.10 -12.70
N GLY A 403 5.20 3.36 -13.19
CA GLY A 403 4.04 2.99 -12.38
C GLY A 403 4.39 2.13 -11.17
N SER A 404 5.18 1.07 -11.38
CA SER A 404 5.63 0.20 -10.30
C SER A 404 6.51 0.93 -9.28
N GLY A 405 7.46 1.75 -9.74
CA GLY A 405 8.34 2.53 -8.87
C GLY A 405 7.59 3.50 -7.97
N ALA A 406 6.62 4.25 -8.52
CA ALA A 406 5.80 5.17 -7.75
C ALA A 406 4.94 4.50 -6.67
N GLY A 407 4.63 3.21 -6.84
CA GLY A 407 3.68 2.49 -5.99
C GLY A 407 4.30 1.65 -4.87
N VAL A 408 5.34 0.86 -5.16
CA VAL A 408 5.80 -0.23 -4.27
C VAL A 408 6.22 0.33 -2.91
N GLN A 409 7.08 1.34 -2.91
CA GLN A 409 7.61 1.93 -1.67
C GLN A 409 6.55 2.66 -0.87
N GLN A 410 5.55 3.24 -1.54
CA GLN A 410 4.47 3.96 -0.89
C GLN A 410 3.54 3.03 -0.10
N SER A 411 3.37 1.79 -0.54
CA SER A 411 2.59 0.79 0.21
C SER A 411 3.23 0.42 1.55
N ILE A 412 4.56 0.33 1.59
CA ILE A 412 5.33 0.06 2.81
C ILE A 412 5.20 1.24 3.76
N VAL A 413 5.43 2.45 3.27
CA VAL A 413 5.35 3.67 4.09
C VAL A 413 3.91 3.89 4.58
N GLY A 414 2.91 3.63 3.74
CA GLY A 414 1.49 3.70 4.11
C GLY A 414 1.13 2.82 5.30
N VAL A 415 1.71 1.61 5.39
CA VAL A 415 1.58 0.75 6.58
C VAL A 415 2.24 1.37 7.81
N GLN A 416 3.43 1.96 7.66
CA GLN A 416 4.15 2.60 8.77
C GLN A 416 3.45 3.87 9.28
N VAL A 417 2.68 4.55 8.43
CA VAL A 417 1.86 5.72 8.79
C VAL A 417 0.52 5.31 9.39
N ALA A 418 -0.08 4.22 8.91
CA ALA A 418 -1.41 3.78 9.34
C ALA A 418 -1.42 3.13 10.74
N LEU A 419 -0.27 2.74 11.27
CA LEU A 419 -0.13 1.99 12.52
C LEU A 419 0.53 2.83 13.62
N ASP A 420 0.19 2.52 14.86
CA ASP A 420 0.87 3.13 16.01
C ASP A 420 2.33 2.62 16.10
N PRO A 421 3.29 3.38 16.67
CA PRO A 421 4.72 3.05 16.64
C PRO A 421 5.08 1.65 17.16
N ALA A 422 4.34 1.13 18.14
CA ALA A 422 4.52 -0.22 18.67
C ALA A 422 4.11 -1.33 17.68
N ASP A 423 3.19 -1.02 16.75
CA ASP A 423 2.65 -1.96 15.77
C ASP A 423 3.38 -1.90 14.41
N VAL A 424 4.18 -0.85 14.17
CA VAL A 424 4.96 -0.65 12.92
C VAL A 424 5.84 -1.86 12.54
N PRO A 425 6.57 -2.53 13.47
CA PRO A 425 7.35 -3.71 13.12
C PRO A 425 6.48 -4.86 12.57
N TYR A 426 5.32 -5.09 13.17
CA TYR A 426 4.38 -6.13 12.73
C TYR A 426 3.81 -5.83 11.36
N GLY A 427 3.37 -4.59 11.14
CA GLY A 427 2.83 -4.16 9.86
C GLY A 427 3.87 -4.21 8.74
N THR A 428 5.09 -3.74 9.01
CA THR A 428 6.18 -3.72 8.02
C THR A 428 6.54 -5.14 7.57
N SER A 429 6.66 -6.10 8.49
CA SER A 429 6.91 -7.49 8.09
C SER A 429 5.73 -8.13 7.36
N ALA A 430 4.48 -7.74 7.69
CA ALA A 430 3.31 -8.24 6.98
C ALA A 430 3.23 -7.75 5.52
N ILE A 431 3.54 -6.48 5.23
CA ILE A 431 3.55 -5.97 3.85
C ILE A 431 4.66 -6.63 3.02
N ILE A 432 5.85 -6.84 3.59
CA ILE A 432 6.95 -7.54 2.88
C ILE A 432 6.57 -8.99 2.58
N LEU A 433 5.94 -9.70 3.55
CA LEU A 433 5.42 -11.05 3.34
C LEU A 433 4.43 -11.09 2.20
N VAL A 434 3.44 -10.20 2.23
CA VAL A 434 2.37 -10.14 1.24
C VAL A 434 2.91 -9.83 -0.16
N ASN A 435 3.88 -8.92 -0.26
CA ASN A 435 4.56 -8.61 -1.52
C ASN A 435 5.32 -9.84 -2.07
N THR A 436 6.02 -10.56 -1.19
CA THR A 436 6.81 -11.75 -1.58
C THR A 436 5.90 -12.91 -2.01
N VAL A 437 4.88 -13.21 -1.20
CA VAL A 437 3.91 -14.28 -1.48
C VAL A 437 3.09 -13.97 -2.75
N GLY A 438 2.66 -12.72 -2.93
CA GLY A 438 1.97 -12.29 -4.15
C GLY A 438 2.82 -12.48 -5.40
N GLY A 439 4.07 -12.01 -5.36
CA GLY A 439 5.02 -12.21 -6.45
C GLY A 439 5.17 -13.67 -6.85
N SER A 440 5.45 -14.55 -5.89
CA SER A 440 5.70 -15.97 -6.16
C SER A 440 4.45 -16.72 -6.64
N ILE A 441 3.28 -16.47 -6.03
CA ILE A 441 2.03 -17.12 -6.46
C ILE A 441 1.73 -16.80 -7.93
N PHE A 442 1.85 -15.53 -8.31
CA PHE A 442 1.45 -15.12 -9.65
C PHE A 442 2.48 -15.43 -10.73
N ILE A 443 3.76 -15.57 -10.39
CA ILE A 443 4.72 -16.19 -11.31
C ILE A 443 4.27 -17.62 -11.65
N SER A 444 3.91 -18.44 -10.66
CA SER A 444 3.45 -19.82 -10.91
C SER A 444 2.12 -19.87 -11.66
N VAL A 445 1.18 -18.96 -11.39
CA VAL A 445 -0.06 -18.85 -12.18
C VAL A 445 0.26 -18.49 -13.64
N ALA A 446 1.11 -17.48 -13.86
CA ALA A 446 1.56 -17.09 -15.19
C ALA A 446 2.25 -18.25 -15.92
N GLN A 447 3.03 -19.06 -15.20
CA GLN A 447 3.69 -20.24 -15.71
C GLN A 447 2.73 -21.32 -16.18
N ASN A 448 1.67 -21.60 -15.42
CA ASN A 448 0.64 -22.56 -15.87
C ASN A 448 -0.09 -22.06 -17.12
N ILE A 449 -0.43 -20.77 -17.18
CA ILE A 449 -1.06 -20.17 -18.36
C ILE A 449 -0.16 -20.32 -19.58
N PHE A 450 1.13 -20.06 -19.40
CA PHE A 450 2.14 -20.18 -20.44
C PHE A 450 2.33 -21.63 -20.91
N ILE A 451 2.46 -22.58 -19.97
CA ILE A 451 2.63 -24.01 -20.28
C ILE A 451 1.42 -24.58 -21.03
N THR A 452 0.20 -24.18 -20.67
CA THR A 452 -1.02 -24.61 -21.40
C THR A 452 -0.94 -24.24 -22.89
N ARG A 453 -0.27 -23.13 -23.23
CA ARG A 453 -0.04 -22.73 -24.63
C ARG A 453 1.10 -23.52 -25.28
N ILE A 454 2.15 -23.85 -24.53
CA ILE A 454 3.22 -24.73 -25.00
C ILE A 454 2.70 -26.15 -25.29
N GLU A 455 1.77 -26.67 -24.49
CA GLU A 455 1.11 -27.97 -24.75
C GLU A 455 0.28 -27.96 -26.03
N ARG A 456 -0.37 -26.82 -26.33
CA ARG A 456 -1.03 -26.64 -27.64
C ARG A 456 -0.01 -26.61 -28.78
N LEU A 457 1.17 -26.03 -28.55
CA LEU A 457 2.24 -25.97 -29.53
C LEU A 457 2.83 -27.36 -29.83
N THR A 458 3.02 -28.22 -28.83
CA THR A 458 3.49 -29.60 -29.04
C THR A 458 2.47 -30.47 -29.79
N GLN A 459 1.17 -30.18 -29.67
CA GLN A 459 0.14 -30.81 -30.51
C GLN A 459 0.23 -30.37 -31.98
N LEU A 460 0.64 -29.12 -32.24
CA LEU A 460 0.78 -28.56 -33.59
C LEU A 460 2.12 -28.95 -34.24
N ILE A 461 3.18 -29.17 -33.43
CA ILE A 461 4.52 -29.56 -33.88
C ILE A 461 4.98 -30.76 -33.05
N PRO A 462 4.60 -32.00 -33.43
CA PRO A 462 4.89 -33.20 -32.65
C PRO A 462 6.38 -33.57 -32.60
N THR A 463 7.22 -32.94 -33.44
CA THR A 463 8.65 -33.24 -33.57
C THR A 463 9.52 -32.67 -32.46
N VAL A 464 8.99 -31.81 -31.58
CA VAL A 464 9.75 -31.18 -30.50
C VAL A 464 9.14 -31.50 -29.14
N ASP A 465 9.97 -32.03 -28.24
CA ASP A 465 9.57 -32.41 -26.88
C ASP A 465 9.33 -31.19 -25.96
N ARG A 466 8.37 -31.32 -25.04
CA ARG A 466 7.96 -30.29 -24.05
C ARG A 466 9.14 -29.78 -23.23
N ALA A 467 10.02 -30.69 -22.79
CA ALA A 467 11.18 -30.32 -21.98
C ALA A 467 12.17 -29.45 -22.75
N THR A 468 12.27 -29.63 -24.06
CA THR A 468 13.16 -28.85 -24.93
C THR A 468 12.61 -27.44 -25.16
N LEU A 469 11.29 -27.30 -25.34
CA LEU A 469 10.60 -26.01 -25.52
C LEU A 469 10.59 -25.12 -24.27
N LEU A 470 10.66 -25.71 -23.08
CA LEU A 470 10.68 -25.00 -21.80
C LEU A 470 12.10 -24.61 -21.35
N ASN A 471 13.10 -25.47 -21.60
CA ASN A 471 14.45 -25.29 -21.04
C ASN A 471 15.47 -24.70 -22.01
N ARG A 472 15.21 -24.72 -23.32
CA ARG A 472 16.15 -24.22 -24.35
C ARG A 472 15.51 -23.17 -25.25
N LEU A 473 15.22 -22.00 -24.67
CA LEU A 473 14.57 -20.86 -25.34
C LEU A 473 15.28 -20.39 -26.64
N GLY A 474 16.61 -20.43 -26.68
CA GLY A 474 17.40 -20.08 -27.88
C GLY A 474 17.39 -21.14 -28.99
N PHE A 475 17.03 -22.38 -28.66
CA PHE A 475 17.10 -23.54 -29.55
C PHE A 475 15.90 -23.65 -30.51
N LEU A 476 14.85 -22.86 -30.26
CA LEU A 476 13.67 -22.75 -31.14
C LEU A 476 14.05 -22.34 -32.56
N ARG A 477 15.02 -21.41 -32.71
CA ARG A 477 15.46 -20.91 -34.03
C ARG A 477 16.45 -21.84 -34.73
N GLU A 478 17.16 -22.69 -33.98
CA GLU A 478 18.20 -23.59 -34.54
C GLU A 478 17.63 -24.94 -35.00
N SER A 479 16.48 -25.36 -34.45
CA SER A 479 15.92 -26.71 -34.64
C SER A 479 14.63 -26.77 -35.46
N LEU A 480 13.95 -25.64 -35.68
CA LEU A 480 12.67 -25.58 -36.40
C LEU A 480 12.84 -25.03 -37.83
N THR A 481 12.06 -25.57 -38.76
CA THR A 481 11.93 -24.99 -40.11
C THR A 481 11.28 -23.60 -40.06
N ALA A 482 11.49 -22.76 -41.07
CA ALA A 482 11.01 -21.37 -41.07
C ALA A 482 9.48 -21.23 -40.86
N GLU A 483 8.70 -22.20 -41.37
CA GLU A 483 7.25 -22.26 -41.20
C GLU A 483 6.85 -22.67 -39.77
N GLN A 484 7.49 -23.69 -39.22
CA GLN A 484 7.29 -24.14 -37.83
C GLN A 484 7.74 -23.08 -36.81
N LEU A 485 8.81 -22.35 -37.10
CA LEU A 485 9.31 -21.26 -36.28
C LEU A 485 8.30 -20.11 -36.21
N THR A 486 7.65 -19.78 -37.32
CA THR A 486 6.64 -18.70 -37.36
C THR A 486 5.40 -19.07 -36.52
N ILE A 487 4.97 -20.34 -36.57
CA ILE A 487 3.87 -20.87 -35.75
C ILE A 487 4.28 -20.89 -34.26
N ALA A 488 5.48 -21.37 -33.96
CA ALA A 488 6.01 -21.42 -32.61
C ALA A 488 6.10 -20.02 -31.98
N LEU A 489 6.68 -19.04 -32.69
CA LEU A 489 6.80 -17.67 -32.21
C LEU A 489 5.44 -17.01 -31.95
N ARG A 490 4.41 -17.33 -32.75
CA ARG A 490 3.06 -16.79 -32.55
C ARG A 490 2.40 -17.35 -31.29
N GLU A 491 2.44 -18.67 -31.07
CA GLU A 491 1.85 -19.28 -29.86
C GLU A 491 2.65 -18.90 -28.60
N TYR A 492 3.98 -18.78 -28.70
CA TYR A 492 4.82 -18.28 -27.61
C TYR A 492 4.45 -16.84 -27.23
N ASN A 493 4.29 -15.97 -28.24
CA ASN A 493 3.88 -14.58 -28.02
C ASN A 493 2.49 -14.51 -27.39
N SER A 494 1.52 -15.29 -27.89
CA SER A 494 0.18 -15.32 -27.30
C SER A 494 0.17 -15.85 -25.86
N GLY A 495 1.03 -16.80 -25.51
CA GLY A 495 1.23 -17.23 -24.13
C GLY A 495 1.68 -16.09 -23.22
N ILE A 496 2.69 -15.34 -23.67
CA ILE A 496 3.24 -14.19 -22.93
C ILE A 496 2.25 -13.02 -22.87
N GLU A 497 1.50 -12.76 -23.95
CA GLU A 497 0.41 -11.77 -23.96
C GLU A 497 -0.64 -12.11 -22.89
N ASN A 498 -1.11 -13.36 -22.82
CA ASN A 498 -2.09 -13.77 -21.81
C ASN A 498 -1.57 -13.61 -20.37
N VAL A 499 -0.26 -13.78 -20.17
CA VAL A 499 0.41 -13.51 -18.89
C VAL A 499 0.38 -12.02 -18.55
N PHE A 500 0.62 -11.13 -19.51
CA PHE A 500 0.51 -9.68 -19.28
C PHE A 500 -0.93 -9.19 -19.10
N LEU A 501 -1.92 -9.90 -19.65
CA LEU A 501 -3.34 -9.63 -19.40
C LEU A 501 -3.72 -9.84 -17.92
N LEU A 502 -3.12 -10.84 -17.27
CA LEU A 502 -3.30 -11.08 -15.84
C LEU A 502 -2.81 -9.88 -15.01
N ALA A 503 -1.67 -9.28 -15.37
CA ALA A 503 -1.16 -8.06 -14.73
C ALA A 503 -2.12 -6.87 -14.88
N ARG A 504 -2.84 -6.76 -16.00
CA ARG A 504 -3.87 -5.72 -16.24
C ARG A 504 -5.08 -5.86 -15.31
N VAL A 505 -5.50 -7.08 -15.00
CA VAL A 505 -6.71 -7.34 -14.17
C VAL A 505 -6.50 -6.89 -12.73
N PHE A 506 -5.29 -7.01 -12.18
CA PHE A 506 -5.00 -6.68 -10.78
C PHE A 506 -5.29 -5.22 -10.42
N TYR A 507 -5.11 -4.30 -11.35
CA TYR A 507 -5.24 -2.88 -11.07
C TYR A 507 -6.69 -2.36 -11.14
N HIS A 508 -7.59 -3.07 -11.82
CA HIS A 508 -9.01 -2.74 -11.83
C HIS A 508 -9.74 -3.11 -10.52
N ILE A 509 -9.09 -3.90 -9.65
CA ILE A 509 -9.65 -4.33 -8.35
C ILE A 509 -9.62 -3.18 -7.32
N TRP A 510 -8.89 -2.11 -7.59
CA TRP A 510 -8.70 -0.99 -6.66
C TRP A 510 -9.95 -0.11 -6.45
N TRP A 511 -11.00 -0.24 -7.29
CA TRP A 511 -12.21 0.58 -7.13
C TRP A 511 -13.26 -0.14 -6.27
N PRO A 512 -13.45 0.21 -4.98
CA PRO A 512 -14.54 -0.37 -4.21
C PRO A 512 -15.88 0.00 -4.86
N LYS A 513 -16.57 -1.02 -5.39
CA LYS A 513 -17.99 -0.95 -5.74
C LYS A 513 -18.81 -0.90 -4.45
N LYS A 514 -18.87 0.24 -3.77
CA LYS A 514 -19.80 0.44 -2.64
C LYS A 514 -20.70 1.64 -2.87
N ARG A 515 -22.00 1.46 -2.62
CA ARG A 515 -23.05 2.47 -2.60
C ARG A 515 -22.99 3.17 -1.24
N TYR A 516 -22.67 4.46 -1.22
CA TYR A 516 -22.44 5.22 0.02
C TYR A 516 -23.73 5.65 0.73
N PHE A 517 -24.85 5.70 0.02
CA PHE A 517 -26.15 6.09 0.55
C PHE A 517 -27.18 5.01 0.27
N GLU A 518 -28.00 4.70 1.28
CA GLU A 518 -29.19 3.88 1.10
C GLU A 518 -30.36 4.80 0.70
N SER A 519 -31.23 4.32 -0.19
CA SER A 519 -32.48 5.00 -0.60
C SER A 519 -33.54 4.89 0.50
N LYS A 520 -33.24 5.41 1.70
CA LYS A 520 -34.13 5.45 2.86
C LYS A 520 -34.32 6.89 3.33
N PRO A 521 -35.51 7.25 3.84
CA PRO A 521 -35.74 8.57 4.44
C PRO A 521 -34.72 8.84 5.57
N GLY A 522 -34.11 10.02 5.56
CA GLY A 522 -33.14 10.46 6.58
C GLY A 522 -31.66 10.10 6.31
N SER A 523 -31.34 9.34 5.26
CA SER A 523 -29.94 8.99 4.94
C SER A 523 -29.09 10.21 4.52
N ILE A 524 -29.72 11.25 3.98
CA ILE A 524 -29.07 12.49 3.52
C ILE A 524 -28.46 13.32 4.66
N PHE A 525 -29.03 13.24 5.86
CA PHE A 525 -28.61 14.02 7.03
C PHE A 525 -27.63 13.26 7.93
N ARG A 526 -27.29 12.01 7.58
CA ARG A 526 -26.33 11.22 8.35
C ARG A 526 -24.92 11.80 8.19
N PRO A 527 -24.20 12.06 9.29
CA PRO A 527 -22.84 12.56 9.21
C PRO A 527 -21.87 11.50 8.70
N VAL A 528 -20.96 11.94 7.84
CA VAL A 528 -19.73 11.22 7.51
C VAL A 528 -18.66 11.70 8.47
N VAL A 529 -18.09 10.77 9.23
CA VAL A 529 -17.07 11.08 10.24
C VAL A 529 -15.69 10.85 9.66
N THR A 530 -14.85 11.87 9.56
CA THR A 530 -13.47 11.77 9.07
C THR A 530 -12.50 11.99 10.24
N PRO A 531 -11.69 10.98 10.63
CA PRO A 531 -10.73 11.15 11.70
C PRO A 531 -9.52 11.94 11.19
N SER A 532 -9.06 12.93 11.96
CA SER A 532 -7.80 13.63 11.71
C SER A 532 -6.90 13.64 12.94
N ARG A 533 -5.60 13.77 12.67
CA ARG A 533 -4.52 13.97 13.65
C ARG A 533 -3.65 15.19 13.30
N VAL A 534 -4.00 15.93 12.25
CA VAL A 534 -3.20 17.07 11.77
C VAL A 534 -3.37 18.22 12.76
N ALA A 535 -2.26 18.81 13.20
CA ALA A 535 -2.31 20.08 13.92
C ALA A 535 -2.87 21.14 12.97
N LEU A 536 -3.93 21.84 13.38
CA LEU A 536 -4.36 23.07 12.69
C LEU A 536 -3.25 24.11 12.91
N LEU A 537 -2.22 24.07 12.06
CA LEU A 537 -1.14 25.05 12.08
C LEU A 537 -1.72 26.39 11.65
N GLU A 538 -1.73 27.32 12.60
CA GLU A 538 -1.99 28.73 12.37
C GLU A 538 -0.74 29.33 11.71
N THR A 539 -0.55 29.11 10.41
CA THR A 539 0.55 29.78 9.69
C THR A 539 0.23 29.96 8.20
N ASP A 540 -0.29 31.14 7.88
CA ASP A 540 -0.38 31.65 6.51
C ASP A 540 0.99 32.23 6.10
N TYR A 541 1.78 31.44 5.36
CA TYR A 541 3.04 31.91 4.77
C TYR A 541 2.93 32.17 3.26
N ASN A 542 1.74 32.10 2.66
CA ASN A 542 1.56 32.35 1.24
C ASN A 542 0.42 33.34 0.97
N LEU A 543 0.83 34.59 0.77
CA LEU A 543 0.07 35.75 0.26
C LEU A 543 -0.51 35.54 -1.16
N HIS A 544 -1.14 34.39 -1.44
CA HIS A 544 -1.78 34.09 -2.71
C HIS A 544 -3.21 33.60 -2.51
N LYS A 545 -4.16 34.54 -2.70
CA LYS A 545 -5.62 34.40 -2.87
C LYS A 545 -6.18 32.96 -2.86
N SER A 546 -6.29 32.35 -1.68
CA SER A 546 -7.24 31.29 -1.36
C SER A 546 -7.07 30.94 0.13
N ASN A 547 -8.10 31.19 0.93
CA ASN A 547 -8.16 30.87 2.37
C ASN A 547 -8.15 29.34 2.66
N SER A 548 -7.57 28.51 1.80
CA SER A 548 -7.72 27.05 1.77
C SER A 548 -6.66 26.29 2.59
N THR A 549 -5.53 26.90 2.93
CA THR A 549 -4.49 26.22 3.72
C THR A 549 -4.90 25.93 5.17
N TYR A 550 -5.84 26.70 5.72
CA TYR A 550 -6.35 26.55 7.09
C TYR A 550 -7.26 25.34 7.31
N PHE A 551 -7.78 24.74 6.24
CA PHE A 551 -8.91 23.81 6.30
C PHE A 551 -8.75 22.61 5.37
N SER A 552 -7.53 22.17 5.08
CA SER A 552 -7.28 20.99 4.21
C SER A 552 -8.08 19.75 4.65
N ASP A 553 -8.15 19.50 5.95
CA ASP A 553 -8.93 18.40 6.53
C ASP A 553 -10.45 18.60 6.39
N LEU A 554 -10.92 19.84 6.52
CA LEU A 554 -12.32 20.20 6.29
C LEU A 554 -12.66 20.12 4.79
N ASP A 555 -11.73 20.48 3.90
CA ASP A 555 -11.83 20.30 2.46
C ASP A 555 -11.91 18.81 2.11
N VAL A 556 -11.06 17.97 2.71
CA VAL A 556 -11.09 16.51 2.53
C VAL A 556 -12.42 15.93 3.01
N ALA A 557 -12.84 16.23 4.24
CA ALA A 557 -14.08 15.69 4.81
C ALA A 557 -15.33 16.06 3.99
N ARG A 558 -15.39 17.30 3.48
CA ARG A 558 -16.48 17.76 2.61
C ARG A 558 -16.39 17.18 1.20
N THR A 559 -15.18 17.13 0.64
CA THR A 559 -14.94 16.57 -0.69
C THR A 559 -15.29 15.09 -0.71
N ASP A 560 -14.97 14.34 0.34
CA ASP A 560 -15.35 12.94 0.48
C ASP A 560 -16.88 12.77 0.48
N LEU A 561 -17.60 13.57 1.26
CA LEU A 561 -19.07 13.57 1.29
C LEU A 561 -19.66 13.88 -0.09
N LEU A 562 -19.22 14.97 -0.73
CA LEU A 562 -19.78 15.44 -2.00
C LEU A 562 -19.37 14.56 -3.18
N ALA A 563 -18.16 14.01 -3.17
CA ALA A 563 -17.68 13.08 -4.19
C ALA A 563 -18.41 11.74 -4.12
N ALA A 564 -18.74 11.26 -2.92
CA ALA A 564 -19.55 10.06 -2.73
C ALA A 564 -20.96 10.23 -3.35
N ILE A 565 -21.62 11.36 -3.08
CA ILE A 565 -22.95 11.68 -3.64
C ILE A 565 -22.85 11.83 -5.17
N ARG A 566 -21.83 12.55 -5.66
CA ARG A 566 -21.60 12.76 -7.10
C ARG A 566 -21.38 11.44 -7.84
N SER A 567 -20.58 10.54 -7.28
CA SER A 567 -20.29 9.22 -7.88
C SER A 567 -21.57 8.41 -8.07
N GLU A 568 -22.46 8.39 -7.07
CA GLU A 568 -23.76 7.74 -7.17
C GLU A 568 -24.69 8.49 -8.14
N ALA A 569 -24.70 9.82 -8.16
CA ALA A 569 -25.49 10.60 -9.11
C ALA A 569 -25.12 10.31 -10.58
N ILE A 570 -23.82 10.17 -10.86
CA ILE A 570 -23.34 9.78 -12.18
C ILE A 570 -23.82 8.37 -12.52
N ARG A 571 -23.74 7.41 -11.59
CA ARG A 571 -24.25 6.05 -11.79
C ARG A 571 -25.76 6.01 -12.01
N GLY A 572 -26.51 6.88 -11.34
CA GLY A 572 -27.97 7.04 -11.47
C GLY A 572 -28.44 7.70 -12.77
N GLY A 573 -27.54 7.98 -13.71
CA GLY A 573 -27.92 8.43 -15.06
C GLY A 573 -27.81 9.94 -15.29
N LEU A 574 -27.25 10.71 -14.34
CA LEU A 574 -27.05 12.16 -14.51
C LEU A 574 -26.20 12.51 -15.74
N TYR A 575 -25.34 11.60 -16.20
CA TYR A 575 -24.53 11.76 -17.41
C TYR A 575 -25.35 11.74 -18.71
N LYS A 576 -26.54 11.13 -18.72
CA LYS A 576 -27.41 11.06 -19.91
C LYS A 576 -27.93 12.45 -20.29
N GLU A 577 -28.15 13.29 -19.29
CA GLU A 577 -28.68 14.63 -19.46
C GLU A 577 -27.57 15.70 -19.52
N TYR A 578 -26.49 15.52 -18.76
CA TYR A 578 -25.35 16.43 -18.74
C TYR A 578 -24.09 15.73 -19.27
N LYS A 579 -23.93 15.71 -20.61
CA LYS A 579 -22.84 15.01 -21.33
C LYS A 579 -21.42 15.37 -20.88
N ASN A 580 -21.21 16.59 -20.37
CA ASN A 580 -19.89 17.07 -19.88
C ASN A 580 -19.63 16.75 -18.40
N GLY A 581 -20.52 15.99 -17.75
CA GLY A 581 -20.46 15.72 -16.33
C GLY A 581 -20.85 16.93 -15.47
N VAL A 582 -20.86 16.72 -14.16
CA VAL A 582 -21.28 17.70 -13.17
C VAL A 582 -20.14 17.96 -12.19
N MET A 583 -19.93 19.22 -11.82
CA MET A 583 -18.96 19.68 -10.83
C MET A 583 -19.69 20.26 -9.63
N VAL A 584 -19.14 20.05 -8.43
CA VAL A 584 -19.60 20.73 -7.22
C VAL A 584 -18.56 21.79 -6.87
N LEU A 585 -18.96 23.05 -6.90
CA LEU A 585 -18.08 24.19 -6.62
C LEU A 585 -18.36 24.74 -5.22
N LEU A 586 -17.30 25.01 -4.46
CA LEU A 586 -17.38 25.71 -3.19
C LEU A 586 -17.51 27.22 -3.44
N ALA A 587 -18.49 27.88 -2.84
CA ALA A 587 -18.67 29.32 -2.94
C ALA A 587 -18.20 30.07 -1.69
N GLY A 588 -18.31 29.46 -0.50
CA GLY A 588 -17.87 30.09 0.73
C GLY A 588 -17.89 29.12 1.90
N THR A 589 -17.02 29.37 2.88
CA THR A 589 -16.94 28.61 4.13
C THR A 589 -16.73 29.59 5.27
N SER A 590 -17.45 29.42 6.37
CA SER A 590 -17.13 30.06 7.64
C SER A 590 -16.96 28.99 8.70
N CYS A 591 -15.95 29.16 9.55
CA CYS A 591 -15.66 28.28 10.66
C CYS A 591 -15.59 29.09 11.94
N THR A 592 -16.25 28.61 12.99
CA THR A 592 -16.24 29.22 14.32
C THR A 592 -15.63 28.24 15.32
N PHE A 593 -14.53 28.65 15.95
CA PHE A 593 -13.87 27.88 17.00
C PHE A 593 -14.47 28.22 18.36
N LYS A 594 -14.80 27.19 19.14
CA LYS A 594 -15.30 27.29 20.53
C LYS A 594 -14.21 26.93 21.54
N LYS A 595 -13.29 26.06 21.17
CA LYS A 595 -12.14 25.63 21.99
C LYS A 595 -10.95 25.36 21.08
N GLU A 596 -9.75 25.58 21.60
CA GLU A 596 -8.50 25.25 20.92
C GLU A 596 -8.35 23.73 20.76
N ILE A 597 -7.83 23.30 19.60
CA ILE A 597 -7.45 21.93 19.32
C ILE A 597 -5.93 21.84 19.46
N LYS A 598 -5.44 21.14 20.49
CA LYS A 598 -4.01 20.99 20.72
C LYS A 598 -3.32 20.20 19.57
N PRO A 599 -2.11 20.58 19.14
CA PRO A 599 -1.35 19.84 18.13
C PRO A 599 -1.21 18.35 18.47
N GLY A 600 -1.32 17.48 17.46
CA GLY A 600 -1.17 16.02 17.61
C GLY A 600 -2.32 15.30 18.33
N VAL A 601 -3.30 16.02 18.88
CA VAL A 601 -4.50 15.43 19.48
C VAL A 601 -5.47 15.00 18.38
N ALA A 602 -5.83 13.72 18.38
CA ALA A 602 -6.79 13.19 17.42
C ALA A 602 -8.20 13.74 17.67
N PHE A 603 -8.84 14.25 16.64
CA PHE A 603 -10.24 14.71 16.66
C PHE A 603 -11.02 14.13 15.47
N ASP A 604 -12.34 14.10 15.59
CA ASP A 604 -13.24 13.58 14.56
C ASP A 604 -14.01 14.75 13.89
N MET A 605 -14.06 14.77 12.56
CA MET A 605 -14.85 15.73 11.80
C MET A 605 -16.15 15.10 11.32
N HIS A 606 -17.27 15.61 11.80
CA HIS A 606 -18.61 15.13 11.45
C HIS A 606 -19.20 16.03 10.36
N SER A 607 -19.08 15.64 9.10
CA SER A 607 -19.62 16.39 7.95
C SER A 607 -20.98 15.84 7.51
N ARG A 608 -22.00 16.70 7.40
CA ARG A 608 -23.33 16.34 6.89
C ARG A 608 -23.93 17.44 6.04
N ILE A 609 -24.88 17.08 5.18
CA ILE A 609 -25.75 18.08 4.55
C ILE A 609 -26.61 18.69 5.66
N LEU A 610 -26.56 20.02 5.77
CA LEU A 610 -27.40 20.79 6.69
C LEU A 610 -28.77 21.03 6.06
N THR A 611 -28.78 21.58 4.85
CA THR A 611 -30.00 21.87 4.06
C THR A 611 -29.62 22.19 2.62
N TRP A 612 -30.62 22.39 1.76
CA TRP A 612 -30.44 22.86 0.39
C TRP A 612 -31.61 23.76 -0.04
N ASP A 613 -31.31 24.68 -0.96
CA ASP A 613 -32.30 25.54 -1.62
C ASP A 613 -32.37 25.21 -3.14
N ARG A 614 -32.92 26.12 -3.96
CA ARG A 614 -33.04 25.94 -5.42
C ARG A 614 -31.69 25.94 -6.16
N LYS A 615 -30.63 26.49 -5.55
CA LYS A 615 -29.30 26.72 -6.14
C LYS A 615 -28.16 26.15 -5.29
N TRP A 616 -28.24 26.25 -3.97
CA TRP A 616 -27.16 26.01 -3.03
C TRP A 616 -27.40 24.77 -2.17
N ILE A 617 -26.29 24.10 -1.85
CA ILE A 617 -26.20 23.02 -0.86
C ILE A 617 -25.39 23.57 0.31
N TYR A 618 -25.93 23.45 1.51
CA TYR A 618 -25.26 23.84 2.74
C TYR A 618 -24.74 22.60 3.46
N VAL A 619 -23.43 22.56 3.72
CA VAL A 619 -22.75 21.45 4.42
C VAL A 619 -22.22 21.96 5.74
N VAL A 620 -22.57 21.28 6.84
CA VAL A 620 -22.04 21.58 8.17
C VAL A 620 -21.03 20.52 8.57
N THR A 621 -19.90 20.95 9.12
CA THR A 621 -18.85 20.09 9.68
C THR A 621 -18.59 20.47 11.12
N HIS A 622 -18.77 19.53 12.04
CA HIS A 622 -18.40 19.71 13.45
C HIS A 622 -17.07 19.03 13.74
N PHE A 623 -16.15 19.75 14.40
CA PHE A 623 -14.91 19.21 14.92
C PHE A 623 -15.16 18.78 16.36
N ALA A 624 -15.05 17.49 16.65
CA ALA A 624 -15.42 16.92 17.94
C ALA A 624 -14.30 16.09 18.56
N GLU A 625 -14.30 16.02 19.89
CA GLU A 625 -13.39 15.17 20.66
C GLU A 625 -13.63 13.69 20.33
N ARG A 626 -12.53 12.99 20.02
CA ARG A 626 -12.56 11.58 19.69
C ARG A 626 -12.80 10.74 20.96
N GLN A 627 -13.98 10.14 21.08
CA GLN A 627 -14.30 9.29 22.23
C GLN A 627 -13.63 7.91 22.14
N LYS A 628 -12.79 7.56 23.13
CA LYS A 628 -12.23 6.19 23.26
C LYS A 628 -13.32 5.21 23.69
N GLY A 629 -13.58 4.20 22.86
CA GLY A 629 -14.50 3.10 23.18
C GLY A 629 -15.96 3.30 22.74
N ALA A 630 -16.33 4.50 22.28
CA ALA A 630 -17.50 4.62 21.42
C ALA A 630 -17.13 3.99 20.08
N GLU A 631 -17.93 3.04 19.57
CA GLU A 631 -17.84 2.70 18.15
C GLU A 631 -18.06 4.01 17.40
N SER A 632 -16.98 4.55 16.84
CA SER A 632 -16.94 5.82 16.11
C SER A 632 -18.21 5.92 15.30
N PHE A 633 -19.02 6.95 15.57
CA PHE A 633 -20.20 7.27 14.77
C PHE A 633 -19.82 7.07 13.31
N SER A 634 -20.51 6.13 12.70
CA SER A 634 -19.91 5.34 11.63
C SER A 634 -19.44 6.21 10.46
N TYR A 635 -18.30 5.84 9.88
CA TYR A 635 -17.84 6.25 8.54
C TYR A 635 -18.82 5.82 7.42
N GLN A 636 -20.05 5.45 7.76
CA GLN A 636 -20.90 4.56 6.98
C GLN A 636 -22.39 4.86 7.22
N PRO A 637 -22.98 5.81 6.48
CA PRO A 637 -24.43 6.05 6.48
C PRO A 637 -25.28 4.77 6.24
N TRP A 638 -24.68 3.67 5.77
CA TRP A 638 -25.29 2.36 5.49
C TRP A 638 -25.15 1.30 6.61
N ARG A 639 -24.41 1.55 7.71
CA ARG A 639 -24.30 0.58 8.81
C ARG A 639 -25.55 0.72 9.71
N LYS A 640 -26.21 -0.39 10.07
CA LYS A 640 -27.26 -0.39 11.09
C LYS A 640 -26.60 -0.20 12.46
N ASP A 641 -27.19 0.64 13.30
CA ASP A 641 -26.73 0.82 14.68
C ASP A 641 -26.77 -0.52 15.41
N GLU A 642 -25.61 -1.07 15.78
CA GLU A 642 -25.55 -2.14 16.76
C GLU A 642 -25.88 -1.52 18.12
N LYS A 643 -26.84 -2.12 18.84
CA LYS A 643 -27.32 -1.65 20.15
C LYS A 643 -26.17 -1.65 21.17
N GLY A 644 -25.40 -0.56 21.21
CA GLY A 644 -24.47 -0.21 22.26
C GLY A 644 -25.08 0.84 23.19
N SER A 645 -24.83 0.71 24.50
CA SER A 645 -25.27 1.66 25.52
C SER A 645 -24.82 3.09 25.13
N PRO A 646 -25.71 4.11 25.20
CA PRO A 646 -25.30 5.49 24.97
C PRO A 646 -24.18 5.86 25.96
N SER A 647 -23.04 6.34 25.45
CA SER A 647 -22.02 6.95 26.31
C SER A 647 -22.65 8.19 26.94
N SER A 648 -22.55 8.32 28.27
CA SER A 648 -23.26 9.34 29.06
C SER A 648 -22.74 10.78 28.89
N ARG A 649 -21.79 11.02 27.97
CA ARG A 649 -21.20 12.33 27.70
C ARG A 649 -21.41 12.74 26.25
N SER A 650 -22.10 13.85 26.04
CA SER A 650 -22.16 14.56 24.76
C SER A 650 -20.73 14.92 24.32
N PRO A 651 -20.38 14.70 23.03
CA PRO A 651 -19.04 14.97 22.54
C PRO A 651 -18.70 16.46 22.66
N VAL A 652 -17.50 16.78 23.14
CA VAL A 652 -17.01 18.16 23.21
C VAL A 652 -16.75 18.64 21.77
N VAL A 653 -17.44 19.70 21.35
CA VAL A 653 -17.26 20.30 20.01
C VAL A 653 -16.21 21.41 20.09
N TYR A 654 -15.11 21.25 19.37
CA TYR A 654 -14.03 22.22 19.27
C TYR A 654 -14.38 23.37 18.32
N ALA A 655 -14.93 23.05 17.14
CA ALA A 655 -15.25 24.03 16.11
C ALA A 655 -16.45 23.59 15.27
N THR A 656 -17.10 24.54 14.59
CA THR A 656 -18.19 24.26 13.64
C THR A 656 -18.01 25.09 12.40
N ALA A 657 -18.02 24.43 11.24
CA ALA A 657 -17.93 25.07 9.93
C ALA A 657 -19.20 24.89 9.12
N ILE A 658 -19.65 25.95 8.44
CA ILE A 658 -20.76 25.93 7.48
C ILE A 658 -20.21 26.32 6.11
N SER A 659 -20.57 25.52 5.10
CA SER A 659 -20.06 25.61 3.74
C SER A 659 -21.19 25.73 2.75
N LYS A 660 -21.06 26.66 1.79
CA LYS A 660 -22.02 26.91 0.73
C LYS A 660 -21.46 26.37 -0.59
N CYS A 661 -22.14 25.40 -1.19
CA CYS A 661 -21.73 24.71 -2.41
C CYS A 661 -22.78 24.83 -3.52
N VAL A 662 -22.35 24.86 -4.79
CA VAL A 662 -23.24 24.89 -5.97
C VAL A 662 -22.90 23.77 -6.94
N VAL A 663 -23.91 23.19 -7.56
CA VAL A 663 -23.75 22.13 -8.55
C VAL A 663 -23.83 22.73 -9.96
N LYS A 664 -22.80 22.52 -10.78
CA LYS A 664 -22.64 23.10 -12.13
C LYS A 664 -22.40 22.03 -13.19
N ALA A 665 -23.07 22.18 -14.33
CA ALA A 665 -22.80 21.43 -15.56
C ALA A 665 -22.35 22.44 -16.63
N GLY A 666 -21.04 22.66 -16.76
CA GLY A 666 -20.51 23.79 -17.52
C GLY A 666 -20.99 25.13 -16.96
N ARG A 667 -21.69 25.93 -17.77
CA ARG A 667 -22.28 27.23 -17.33
C ARG A 667 -23.62 27.09 -16.60
N LEU A 668 -24.32 25.96 -16.77
CA LEU A 668 -25.65 25.73 -16.21
C LEU A 668 -25.59 25.34 -14.73
N THR A 669 -26.49 25.90 -13.92
CA THR A 669 -26.70 25.48 -12.53
C THR A 669 -27.65 24.30 -12.49
N VAL A 670 -27.24 23.20 -11.86
CA VAL A 670 -28.10 22.03 -11.65
C VAL A 670 -28.80 22.19 -10.29
N PRO A 671 -30.14 22.09 -10.21
CA PRO A 671 -30.84 22.14 -8.94
C PRO A 671 -30.40 21.01 -7.99
N PRO A 672 -30.14 21.30 -6.70
CA PRO A 672 -29.74 20.28 -5.72
C PRO A 672 -30.67 19.08 -5.62
N GLU A 673 -31.99 19.28 -5.72
CA GLU A 673 -32.98 18.19 -5.68
C GLU A 673 -32.74 17.14 -6.77
N LYS A 674 -32.46 17.61 -7.99
CA LYS A 674 -32.17 16.75 -9.13
C LYS A 674 -30.87 15.96 -8.94
N PHE A 675 -29.86 16.62 -8.38
CA PHE A 675 -28.58 16.00 -8.02
C PHE A 675 -28.75 14.90 -6.97
N PHE A 676 -29.53 15.14 -5.91
CA PHE A 676 -29.78 14.15 -4.86
C PHE A 676 -30.72 13.01 -5.30
N ARG A 677 -31.70 13.28 -6.17
CA ARG A 677 -32.55 12.23 -6.77
C ARG A 677 -31.74 11.31 -7.67
N ALA A 678 -30.87 11.85 -8.52
CA ALA A 678 -29.97 11.04 -9.33
C ALA A 678 -29.02 10.19 -8.46
N ALA A 679 -28.61 10.70 -7.29
CA ALA A 679 -27.83 9.94 -6.32
C ALA A 679 -28.65 8.86 -5.57
N GLY A 680 -29.97 8.79 -5.77
CA GLY A 680 -30.86 7.84 -5.10
C GLY A 680 -31.15 8.18 -3.63
N VAL A 681 -30.92 9.43 -3.23
CA VAL A 681 -31.01 9.90 -1.83
C VAL A 681 -32.33 10.66 -1.56
N LEU A 682 -33.03 11.11 -2.60
CA LEU A 682 -34.38 11.70 -2.54
C LEU A 682 -35.41 10.86 -3.31
N ALA A 683 -36.68 11.01 -2.97
CA ALA A 683 -37.80 10.31 -3.61
C ALA A 683 -37.95 10.68 -5.12
N PRO A 684 -38.38 9.74 -5.98
CA PRO A 684 -38.66 9.99 -7.39
C PRO A 684 -39.86 10.94 -7.58
N GLU A 685 -39.90 11.62 -8.73
CA GLU A 685 -40.78 12.77 -9.00
C GLU A 685 -42.22 12.38 -9.38
N SER A 686 -42.51 11.09 -9.62
CA SER A 686 -43.85 10.59 -9.94
C SER A 686 -44.07 9.15 -9.41
N PRO A 687 -45.29 8.78 -8.95
CA PRO A 687 -45.61 7.43 -8.48
C PRO A 687 -45.69 6.35 -9.58
N ASP A 688 -45.58 6.71 -10.86
CA ASP A 688 -46.03 5.85 -11.97
C ASP A 688 -44.92 5.11 -12.73
N GLU A 689 -43.65 5.22 -12.35
CA GLU A 689 -42.54 4.50 -13.02
C GLU A 689 -41.74 3.54 -12.12
N SER A 690 -42.30 3.14 -10.97
CA SER A 690 -41.79 1.97 -10.24
C SER A 690 -42.93 1.04 -9.89
N GLY A 691 -43.16 0.04 -10.75
CA GLY A 691 -43.94 -1.16 -10.41
C GLY A 691 -43.22 -1.99 -9.33
N ALA A 692 -43.20 -1.47 -8.11
CA ALA A 692 -42.74 -2.16 -6.91
C ALA A 692 -43.64 -1.75 -5.74
N ASP A 693 -44.72 -2.52 -5.60
CA ASP A 693 -45.59 -2.71 -4.44
C ASP A 693 -45.60 -1.64 -3.34
N LYS A 694 -46.74 -0.94 -3.28
CA LYS A 694 -47.39 -0.58 -2.01
C LYS A 694 -47.69 -1.87 -1.22
N LYS A 695 -46.71 -2.38 -0.46
CA LYS A 695 -46.93 -3.29 0.67
C LYS A 695 -45.63 -3.52 1.43
N THR A 696 -45.47 -2.85 2.57
CA THR A 696 -45.00 -3.48 3.82
C THR A 696 -45.19 -2.48 4.98
N GLU A 697 -46.42 -2.43 5.49
CA GLU A 697 -46.62 -2.28 6.92
C GLU A 697 -46.29 -3.61 7.63
N GLY A 698 -45.80 -3.52 8.87
CA GLY A 698 -45.83 -4.62 9.83
C GLY A 698 -44.49 -5.32 10.08
N GLY A 699 -43.74 -4.83 11.07
CA GLY A 699 -42.55 -5.50 11.59
C GLY A 699 -42.09 -4.87 12.91
N SER A 700 -42.64 -5.37 14.01
CA SER A 700 -42.38 -5.02 15.41
C SER A 700 -40.91 -5.15 15.81
N GLY A 701 -40.37 -4.17 16.56
CA GLY A 701 -39.19 -4.40 17.41
C GLY A 701 -38.23 -3.22 17.62
N SER A 702 -38.62 -2.28 18.49
CA SER A 702 -37.81 -1.66 19.58
C SER A 702 -38.03 -0.16 19.70
N GLU A 703 -38.70 0.21 20.80
CA GLU A 703 -38.90 1.57 21.30
C GLU A 703 -37.56 2.32 21.38
N GLY A 704 -37.52 3.53 20.81
CA GLY A 704 -36.44 4.51 20.99
C GLY A 704 -35.83 5.11 19.72
N ALA A 705 -36.01 4.54 18.53
CA ALA A 705 -35.46 5.09 17.29
C ALA A 705 -36.51 5.92 16.53
N GLU A 706 -36.33 7.24 16.48
CA GLU A 706 -37.17 8.17 15.72
C GLU A 706 -37.38 7.72 14.27
N LYS A 707 -38.63 7.48 13.88
CA LYS A 707 -39.01 7.00 12.55
C LYS A 707 -38.90 8.16 11.55
N TRP A 708 -38.01 8.05 10.57
CA TRP A 708 -37.83 9.02 9.49
C TRP A 708 -38.85 8.79 8.37
N THR A 709 -39.62 9.81 8.01
CA THR A 709 -40.54 9.86 6.84
C THR A 709 -40.06 10.92 5.84
N TRP A 710 -40.51 10.87 4.58
CA TRP A 710 -40.13 11.90 3.58
C TRP A 710 -40.67 13.28 3.93
N ASP A 711 -41.84 13.36 4.56
CA ASP A 711 -42.41 14.63 5.06
C ASP A 711 -41.51 15.23 6.16
N ARG A 712 -40.98 14.40 7.06
CA ARG A 712 -40.04 14.83 8.11
C ARG A 712 -38.69 15.28 7.55
N VAL A 713 -38.24 14.70 6.43
CA VAL A 713 -37.03 15.16 5.72
C VAL A 713 -37.22 16.58 5.19
N GLU A 714 -38.41 16.89 4.70
CA GLU A 714 -38.77 18.22 4.21
C GLU A 714 -38.92 19.24 5.36
N GLU A 715 -39.54 18.84 6.48
CA GLU A 715 -39.62 19.67 7.69
C GLU A 715 -38.22 20.04 8.24
N GLU A 716 -37.31 19.07 8.36
CA GLU A 716 -35.92 19.34 8.79
C GLU A 716 -35.14 20.18 7.77
N ARG A 717 -35.38 20.00 6.46
CA ARG A 717 -34.79 20.86 5.42
C ARG A 717 -35.20 22.33 5.62
N VAL A 718 -36.50 22.59 5.78
CA VAL A 718 -37.05 23.94 5.98
C VAL A 718 -36.56 24.54 7.30
N ARG A 719 -36.53 23.76 8.38
CA ARG A 719 -36.02 24.20 9.67
C ARG A 719 -34.56 24.64 9.58
N ALA A 720 -33.70 23.83 8.96
CA ALA A 720 -32.28 24.12 8.80
C ALA A 720 -32.00 25.23 7.78
N LEU A 721 -32.93 25.52 6.86
CA LEU A 721 -32.84 26.64 5.93
C LEU A 721 -32.80 27.99 6.66
N SER A 722 -33.62 28.16 7.69
CA SER A 722 -33.59 29.38 8.52
C SER A 722 -32.21 29.64 9.17
N MET A 723 -31.47 28.59 9.51
CA MET A 723 -30.11 28.70 10.07
C MET A 723 -29.08 29.04 8.99
N ALA A 724 -29.26 28.52 7.77
CA ALA A 724 -28.39 28.81 6.63
C ALA A 724 -28.59 30.23 6.06
N ASP A 725 -29.83 30.75 6.10
CA ASP A 725 -30.16 32.09 5.62
C ASP A 725 -29.43 33.18 6.41
N GLY A 726 -29.29 33.02 7.74
CA GLY A 726 -28.50 33.93 8.56
C GLY A 726 -27.03 34.00 8.15
N PHE A 727 -26.44 32.88 7.74
CA PHE A 727 -25.07 32.82 7.21
C PHE A 727 -24.95 33.43 5.81
N ALA A 728 -25.88 33.12 4.92
CA ALA A 728 -25.89 33.65 3.55
C ALA A 728 -26.06 35.18 3.54
N ASN A 729 -27.03 35.69 4.31
CA ASN A 729 -27.33 37.12 4.39
C ASN A 729 -26.17 37.92 4.99
N GLY A 730 -25.44 37.37 5.97
CA GLY A 730 -24.28 38.04 6.56
C GLY A 730 -23.11 38.21 5.58
N LEU A 731 -22.85 37.21 4.73
CA LEU A 731 -21.82 37.30 3.68
C LEU A 731 -22.24 38.23 2.53
N ASP A 732 -23.50 38.15 2.11
CA ASP A 732 -24.02 39.02 1.05
C ASP A 732 -24.03 40.49 1.53
N ALA A 733 -24.41 40.76 2.79
CA ALA A 733 -24.31 42.09 3.39
C ALA A 733 -22.87 42.63 3.46
N ALA A 734 -21.88 41.78 3.78
CA ALA A 734 -20.47 42.18 3.78
C ALA A 734 -19.96 42.53 2.36
N HIS A 735 -20.41 41.81 1.32
CA HIS A 735 -20.11 42.18 -0.06
C HIS A 735 -20.78 43.50 -0.46
N GLU A 736 -22.03 43.72 -0.06
CA GLU A 736 -22.74 44.98 -0.32
C GLU A 736 -22.09 46.17 0.39
N GLU A 737 -21.65 46.01 1.64
CA GLU A 737 -20.90 47.03 2.38
C GLU A 737 -19.56 47.33 1.70
N PHE A 738 -18.83 46.30 1.25
CA PHE A 738 -17.60 46.50 0.47
C PHE A 738 -17.86 47.21 -0.86
N HIS A 739 -18.96 46.88 -1.55
CA HIS A 739 -19.38 47.57 -2.76
C HIS A 739 -19.83 49.02 -2.50
N ALA A 740 -20.38 49.31 -1.33
CA ALA A 740 -20.78 50.66 -0.93
C ALA A 740 -19.59 51.55 -0.51
N LEU A 741 -18.44 50.95 -0.17
CA LEU A 741 -17.19 51.65 0.13
C LEU A 741 -16.40 52.05 -1.14
N GLY A 742 -16.88 51.70 -2.34
CA GLY A 742 -16.26 51.96 -3.65
C GLY A 742 -17.03 52.97 -4.50
#